data_AF-A0A754TX42-F1
#
_entry.id   AF-A0A754TX42-F1
#
_cell.length_a   1.000
_cell.length_b   1.000
_cell.length_c   1.000
_cell.angle_alpha   90.00
_cell.angle_beta   90.00
_cell.angle_gamma   90.00
#
_symmetry.space_group_name_H-M   'P 1'
#
loop_
_entity.id
_entity.type
_entity.pdbx_description
1 polymer ?
#
loop_
_entity_poly.entity_id
_entity_poly.type
_entity_poly.pdbx_seq_one_letter_code
_entity_poly.pdbx_strand_id
1 'polypeptide(L)'
;MPVLISGVLKDATGTPVQNCTIQLKACRTSTTVVVNTVASENPDDAGRYSMDVEQGQYTVTLLVEGYPPSHAGVITVYDDSKPGTLNDFLGAMTEDDVRPEALRRFEAMVEEVARQASEASRNATAAGQASEQAQTSAGQASESATAAVNAAGAAEASATQAASSAASAESSAGTATTKAGEASASAASADTARTAAAASAAAAKTSEANADASRTAAGDSAAAAAASATAAQTSAERAGASETAAKTSETQAASSAGDAGASATAAAASEKAAAASAAAAKTSETNAATSASTAAASATAASSSASEASTHAAASDTSASLAAQSSTAAGAAATRAEDAAKRAEDIADVISLEDASLTKKGIVKLSSATDSDSEALAATPKAVHAVMDEVQTKAPLDSPVFTGTPTTPTPPDDAKGLQTANAEFVRKLIAALVGSVPESLDTLQELADALGNDPNFATTVLNKLAGKQPLHEVLTSFSGLKSAANKLAFFNGPNSMALANLTAVGRVLIGQESIAKVLEYLGLRETINCAAGAMQKSQNGGDIPDKTRFARTIGAVTSTSVTFGESGWFKIATVFMPQATSTAVIKLYGGSGFNVGSFEQPTISELVLRAGNGSPVGITATLWRRSPAAANEVAWVNTSGDTYDIYINIGRYAFGLIAQYDYTSNADVVIHTTPEYSATQPAGSTNGQTYTLYNSMMKPTPEDVGALSVNGGRLNGPLGIGTDNALGGNSIVFGDNDTGLKQNGDGILDVFANNQHTVRVAPGEMIVLGAIRAGNGKKLSLTTTNNSALNAGFNLWGDGGNRPTVIELGDDQGWHLYSQRNTDGSIQFVVNGQVIPDNYGNFDARYLTSGNVYTKGESDNRYVQNIQRGAPVWPGKVDEYGPAEAPAGCFLTQARHDPTTAYGVTFGYRPLQMWVGNGWRTING
;
A
#
# COMPACT_ATOMS: atom_id res chain seq x y z
N MET A 1 -20.42 -150.26 -43.64
CA MET A 1 -19.45 -151.33 -43.30
C MET A 1 -18.09 -150.65 -43.28
N PRO A 2 -17.19 -151.02 -42.36
CA PRO A 2 -15.86 -150.42 -42.37
C PRO A 2 -15.13 -150.81 -43.65
N VAL A 3 -14.35 -149.88 -44.17
CA VAL A 3 -13.56 -150.03 -45.40
C VAL A 3 -12.13 -150.35 -44.98
N LEU A 4 -11.60 -151.47 -45.47
CA LEU A 4 -10.26 -151.90 -45.16
C LEU A 4 -9.23 -150.99 -45.86
N ILE A 5 -8.48 -150.23 -45.07
CA ILE A 5 -7.32 -149.46 -45.51
C ILE A 5 -6.07 -150.24 -45.11
N SER A 6 -5.36 -150.80 -46.08
CA SER A 6 -4.19 -151.64 -45.83
C SER A 6 -3.12 -151.48 -46.90
N GLY A 7 -1.86 -151.64 -46.53
CA GLY A 7 -0.73 -151.46 -47.44
C GLY A 7 0.63 -151.56 -46.73
N VAL A 8 1.70 -151.20 -47.44
CA VAL A 8 3.04 -151.05 -46.87
C VAL A 8 3.39 -149.56 -46.86
N LEU A 9 3.64 -149.00 -45.68
CA LEU A 9 4.12 -147.63 -45.53
C LEU A 9 5.61 -147.58 -45.90
N LYS A 10 5.92 -146.84 -46.96
CA LYS A 10 7.28 -146.69 -47.50
C LYS A 10 7.69 -145.22 -47.51
N ASP A 11 8.97 -144.98 -47.31
CA ASP A 11 9.54 -143.65 -47.53
C ASP A 11 9.72 -143.35 -49.03
N ALA A 12 10.23 -142.15 -49.34
CA ALA A 12 10.48 -141.71 -50.72
C ALA A 12 11.54 -142.56 -51.47
N THR A 13 12.28 -143.44 -50.78
CA THR A 13 13.25 -144.38 -51.37
C THR A 13 12.69 -145.80 -51.55
N GLY A 14 11.44 -146.03 -51.10
CA GLY A 14 10.77 -147.32 -51.16
C GLY A 14 11.08 -148.25 -49.99
N THR A 15 11.82 -147.77 -48.99
CA THR A 15 12.18 -148.55 -47.78
C THR A 15 11.01 -148.53 -46.79
N PRO A 16 10.66 -149.66 -46.15
CA PRO A 16 9.61 -149.68 -45.12
C PRO A 16 9.90 -148.72 -43.97
N VAL A 17 8.90 -147.93 -43.58
CA VAL A 17 9.02 -147.01 -42.44
C VAL A 17 8.71 -147.78 -41.15
N GLN A 18 9.75 -148.11 -40.38
CA GLN A 18 9.64 -148.76 -39.06
C GLN A 18 9.33 -147.74 -37.95
N ASN A 19 8.73 -148.18 -36.84
CA ASN A 19 8.40 -147.37 -35.66
C ASN A 19 7.55 -146.11 -35.95
N CYS A 20 6.65 -146.22 -36.93
CA CYS A 20 5.64 -145.21 -37.24
C CYS A 20 4.29 -145.58 -36.62
N THR A 21 3.49 -144.60 -36.21
CA THR A 21 2.08 -144.77 -35.87
C THR A 21 1.25 -143.93 -36.85
N ILE A 22 0.32 -144.57 -37.55
CA ILE A 22 -0.64 -143.89 -38.42
C ILE A 22 -1.86 -143.54 -37.57
N GLN A 23 -2.17 -142.26 -37.45
CA GLN A 23 -3.34 -141.77 -36.73
C GLN A 23 -4.40 -141.18 -37.66
N LEU A 24 -5.64 -141.61 -37.49
CA LEU A 24 -6.83 -141.06 -38.13
C LEU A 24 -7.69 -140.36 -37.08
N LYS A 25 -7.81 -139.04 -37.19
CA LYS A 25 -8.66 -138.23 -36.29
C LYS A 25 -9.91 -137.73 -37.01
N ALA A 26 -11.09 -138.04 -36.51
CA ALA A 26 -12.35 -137.62 -37.13
C ALA A 26 -12.49 -136.09 -37.13
N CYS A 27 -12.65 -135.49 -38.32
CA CYS A 27 -12.78 -134.04 -38.52
C CYS A 27 -14.18 -133.52 -38.17
N ARG A 28 -15.19 -134.39 -38.28
CA ARG A 28 -16.60 -134.10 -37.99
C ARG A 28 -17.31 -135.36 -37.51
N THR A 29 -18.42 -135.17 -36.79
CA THR A 29 -19.26 -136.28 -36.35
C THR A 29 -19.98 -136.84 -37.58
N SER A 30 -19.75 -138.11 -37.90
CA SER A 30 -20.52 -138.91 -38.85
C SER A 30 -21.58 -139.73 -38.10
N THR A 31 -22.38 -140.50 -38.82
CA THR A 31 -23.41 -141.37 -38.23
C THR A 31 -22.81 -142.53 -37.41
N THR A 32 -21.53 -142.86 -37.62
CA THR A 32 -20.84 -143.97 -36.94
C THR A 32 -19.60 -143.56 -36.14
N VAL A 33 -19.06 -142.34 -36.35
CA VAL A 33 -17.85 -141.85 -35.66
C VAL A 33 -18.03 -140.41 -35.19
N VAL A 34 -17.66 -140.09 -33.95
CA VAL A 34 -17.80 -138.74 -33.36
C VAL A 34 -16.58 -137.87 -33.67
N VAL A 35 -16.77 -136.56 -33.87
CA VAL A 35 -15.65 -135.62 -34.10
C VAL A 35 -14.58 -135.71 -33.00
N ASN A 36 -13.32 -135.54 -33.37
CA ASN A 36 -12.12 -135.58 -32.53
C ASN A 36 -11.72 -136.95 -31.97
N THR A 37 -12.46 -138.03 -32.23
CA THR A 37 -11.98 -139.39 -31.89
C THR A 37 -10.81 -139.80 -32.78
N VAL A 38 -9.88 -140.57 -32.25
CA VAL A 38 -8.64 -140.98 -32.93
C VAL A 38 -8.54 -142.51 -32.99
N ALA A 39 -8.30 -143.05 -34.18
CA ALA A 39 -7.85 -144.43 -34.38
C ALA A 39 -6.35 -144.42 -34.69
N SER A 40 -5.59 -145.39 -34.19
CA SER A 40 -4.15 -145.52 -34.40
C SER A 40 -3.79 -146.94 -34.82
N GLU A 41 -2.91 -147.07 -35.80
CA GLU A 41 -2.38 -148.35 -36.27
C GLU A 41 -0.86 -148.26 -36.41
N ASN A 42 -0.15 -149.27 -35.92
CA ASN A 42 1.31 -149.34 -35.96
C ASN A 42 1.72 -150.37 -37.01
N PRO A 43 2.39 -149.96 -38.10
CA PRO A 43 2.89 -150.91 -39.07
C PRO A 43 3.93 -151.86 -38.45
N ASP A 44 4.01 -153.10 -38.95
CA ASP A 44 5.01 -154.08 -38.52
C ASP A 44 6.45 -153.72 -38.95
N ASP A 45 7.45 -154.55 -38.59
CA ASP A 45 8.86 -154.33 -38.96
C ASP A 45 9.10 -154.30 -40.50
N ALA A 46 8.14 -154.80 -41.30
CA ALA A 46 8.14 -154.74 -42.75
C ALA A 46 7.29 -153.58 -43.31
N GLY A 47 6.80 -152.69 -42.44
CA GLY A 47 6.00 -151.50 -42.75
C GLY A 47 4.55 -151.80 -43.13
N ARG A 48 4.05 -153.02 -42.92
CA ARG A 48 2.67 -153.39 -43.28
C ARG A 48 1.68 -152.87 -42.24
N TYR A 49 0.63 -152.19 -42.70
CA TYR A 49 -0.49 -151.74 -41.87
C TYR A 49 -1.81 -152.24 -42.43
N SER A 50 -2.79 -152.45 -41.54
CA SER A 50 -4.12 -152.88 -41.93
C SER A 50 -5.15 -152.40 -40.91
N MET A 51 -6.07 -151.53 -41.32
CA MET A 51 -7.09 -150.99 -40.43
C MET A 51 -8.46 -150.95 -41.11
N ASP A 52 -9.49 -151.35 -40.39
CA ASP A 52 -10.89 -151.23 -40.79
C ASP A 52 -11.41 -149.84 -40.39
N VAL A 53 -11.72 -148.99 -41.38
CA VAL A 53 -12.07 -147.58 -41.15
C VAL A 53 -13.54 -147.31 -41.49
N GLU A 54 -14.29 -146.81 -40.51
CA GLU A 54 -15.70 -146.44 -40.68
C GLU A 54 -15.89 -145.18 -41.53
N GLN A 55 -17.08 -145.02 -42.11
CA GLN A 55 -17.41 -143.87 -42.95
C GLN A 55 -17.26 -142.53 -42.19
N GLY A 56 -16.59 -141.58 -42.82
CA GLY A 56 -16.26 -140.32 -42.18
C GLY A 56 -15.13 -139.59 -42.87
N GLN A 57 -14.84 -138.39 -42.37
CA GLN A 57 -13.72 -137.59 -42.82
C GLN A 57 -12.68 -137.53 -41.71
N TYR A 58 -11.43 -137.84 -42.03
CA TYR A 58 -10.37 -138.03 -41.06
C TYR A 58 -9.11 -137.26 -41.46
N THR A 59 -8.54 -136.57 -40.47
CA THR A 59 -7.19 -136.03 -40.52
C THR A 59 -6.21 -137.19 -40.32
N VAL A 60 -5.32 -137.40 -41.29
CA VAL A 60 -4.24 -138.39 -41.24
C VAL A 60 -2.98 -137.75 -40.69
N THR A 61 -2.39 -138.34 -39.66
CA THR A 61 -1.11 -137.91 -39.08
C THR A 61 -0.18 -139.10 -38.96
N LEU A 62 1.08 -138.93 -39.38
CA LEU A 62 2.14 -139.92 -39.24
C LEU A 62 3.06 -139.51 -38.09
N LEU A 63 3.22 -140.40 -37.12
CA LEU A 63 4.07 -140.19 -35.95
C LEU A 63 5.21 -141.20 -35.99
N VAL A 64 6.40 -140.76 -36.40
CA VAL A 64 7.62 -141.59 -36.39
C VAL A 64 8.39 -141.31 -35.12
N GLU A 65 8.79 -142.36 -34.39
CA GLU A 65 9.53 -142.22 -33.14
C GLU A 65 10.82 -141.40 -33.35
N GLY A 66 10.97 -140.30 -32.61
CA GLY A 66 12.08 -139.35 -32.74
C GLY A 66 11.85 -138.14 -33.67
N TYR A 67 10.72 -138.07 -34.38
CA TYR A 67 10.35 -136.96 -35.26
C TYR A 67 9.01 -136.32 -34.85
N PRO A 68 8.81 -135.00 -35.07
CA PRO A 68 7.54 -134.35 -34.76
C PRO A 68 6.39 -134.93 -35.61
N PRO A 69 5.16 -135.05 -35.07
CA PRO A 69 4.00 -135.52 -35.80
C PRO A 69 3.81 -134.75 -37.11
N SER A 70 3.72 -135.47 -38.23
CA SER A 70 3.54 -134.87 -39.55
C SER A 70 2.12 -135.10 -40.04
N HIS A 71 1.40 -134.01 -40.37
CA HIS A 71 0.09 -134.10 -40.99
C HIS A 71 0.23 -134.54 -42.45
N ALA A 72 -0.32 -135.71 -42.78
CA ALA A 72 -0.22 -136.30 -44.11
C ALA A 72 -1.34 -135.87 -45.07
N GLY A 73 -2.48 -135.42 -44.52
CA GLY A 73 -3.62 -134.90 -45.28
C GLY A 73 -4.95 -135.30 -44.66
N VAL A 74 -6.05 -135.00 -45.36
CA VAL A 74 -7.40 -135.40 -44.96
C VAL A 74 -7.93 -136.44 -45.94
N ILE A 75 -8.46 -137.54 -45.42
CA ILE A 75 -9.15 -138.55 -46.23
C ILE A 75 -10.65 -138.51 -45.95
N THR A 76 -11.45 -138.86 -46.96
CA THR A 76 -12.88 -139.08 -46.79
C THR A 76 -13.21 -140.51 -47.20
N VAL A 77 -13.79 -141.28 -46.29
CA VAL A 77 -14.26 -142.64 -46.51
C VAL A 77 -15.78 -142.60 -46.65
N TYR A 78 -16.28 -142.95 -47.83
CA TYR A 78 -17.71 -143.09 -48.14
C TYR A 78 -18.17 -144.54 -47.95
N ASP A 79 -19.48 -144.78 -47.93
CA ASP A 79 -20.05 -146.12 -47.68
C ASP A 79 -19.75 -147.13 -48.81
N ASP A 80 -19.51 -146.63 -50.02
CA ASP A 80 -19.19 -147.37 -51.24
C ASP A 80 -17.68 -147.36 -51.57
N SER A 81 -16.85 -146.78 -50.70
CA SER A 81 -15.40 -146.72 -50.91
C SER A 81 -14.81 -148.13 -50.95
N LYS A 82 -13.99 -148.40 -51.99
CA LYS A 82 -13.33 -149.71 -52.18
C LYS A 82 -12.12 -149.85 -51.26
N PRO A 83 -11.79 -151.06 -50.75
CA PRO A 83 -10.54 -151.30 -50.05
C PRO A 83 -9.31 -150.87 -50.86
N GLY A 84 -8.34 -150.26 -50.21
CA GLY A 84 -7.18 -149.66 -50.87
C GLY A 84 -6.08 -149.24 -49.89
N THR A 85 -5.01 -148.65 -50.40
CA THR A 85 -3.92 -148.11 -49.58
C THR A 85 -4.26 -146.71 -49.06
N LEU A 86 -3.62 -146.27 -47.98
CA LEU A 86 -3.81 -144.92 -47.44
C LEU A 86 -3.54 -143.80 -48.47
N ASN A 87 -2.60 -144.04 -49.39
CA ASN A 87 -2.30 -143.10 -50.49
C ASN A 87 -3.45 -142.98 -51.49
N ASP A 88 -4.20 -144.06 -51.74
CA ASP A 88 -5.35 -144.03 -52.65
C ASP A 88 -6.45 -143.10 -52.11
N PHE A 89 -6.62 -143.05 -50.78
CA PHE A 89 -7.57 -142.17 -50.12
C PHE A 89 -7.08 -140.72 -49.98
N LEU A 90 -5.76 -140.50 -49.80
CA LEU A 90 -5.18 -139.15 -49.74
C LEU A 90 -5.14 -138.44 -51.11
N GLY A 91 -5.26 -139.19 -52.21
CA GLY A 91 -5.26 -138.66 -53.57
C GLY A 91 -6.64 -138.39 -54.18
N ALA A 92 -7.74 -138.64 -53.45
CA ALA A 92 -9.10 -138.46 -53.97
C ALA A 92 -9.60 -136.99 -53.87
N MET A 93 -10.29 -136.48 -54.90
CA MET A 93 -10.88 -135.12 -54.92
C MET A 93 -11.93 -134.91 -53.81
N THR A 94 -12.04 -133.68 -53.26
CA THR A 94 -12.89 -133.36 -52.10
C THR A 94 -14.07 -132.42 -52.40
N GLU A 95 -15.10 -132.38 -51.54
CA GLU A 95 -16.33 -131.57 -51.70
C GLU A 95 -16.11 -130.04 -51.76
N ASP A 96 -14.97 -129.51 -51.31
CA ASP A 96 -14.63 -128.08 -51.41
C ASP A 96 -14.25 -127.65 -52.85
N ASP A 97 -13.88 -128.59 -53.71
CA ASP A 97 -13.45 -128.30 -55.09
C ASP A 97 -14.64 -128.03 -56.05
N VAL A 98 -15.89 -128.12 -55.58
CA VAL A 98 -17.10 -128.08 -56.44
C VAL A 98 -18.12 -126.98 -56.06
N ARG A 99 -17.77 -126.01 -55.20
CA ARG A 99 -18.72 -124.96 -54.72
C ARG A 99 -18.66 -123.65 -55.56
N PRO A 100 -19.79 -123.02 -55.98
CA PRO A 100 -19.77 -121.83 -56.86
C PRO A 100 -19.43 -120.48 -56.18
N GLU A 101 -18.52 -119.71 -56.79
CA GLU A 101 -17.97 -118.41 -56.34
C GLU A 101 -18.99 -117.27 -56.11
N ALA A 102 -20.21 -117.39 -56.64
CA ALA A 102 -21.24 -116.35 -56.54
C ALA A 102 -21.78 -116.16 -55.11
N LEU A 103 -21.86 -117.24 -54.32
CA LEU A 103 -22.37 -117.18 -52.95
C LEU A 103 -21.35 -116.52 -52.00
N ARG A 104 -20.06 -116.76 -52.24
CA ARG A 104 -18.95 -116.17 -51.46
C ARG A 104 -18.87 -114.65 -51.57
N ARG A 105 -19.27 -114.08 -52.72
CA ARG A 105 -19.28 -112.63 -52.96
C ARG A 105 -20.50 -111.92 -52.38
N PHE A 106 -21.61 -112.62 -52.20
CA PHE A 106 -22.84 -112.05 -51.63
C PHE A 106 -22.71 -111.78 -50.13
N GLU A 107 -22.09 -112.70 -49.39
CA GLU A 107 -21.89 -112.56 -47.94
C GLU A 107 -20.87 -111.45 -47.60
N ALA A 108 -19.78 -111.32 -48.37
CA ALA A 108 -18.82 -110.22 -48.23
C ALA A 108 -19.41 -108.83 -48.52
N MET A 109 -20.43 -108.75 -49.37
CA MET A 109 -21.13 -107.49 -49.68
C MET A 109 -22.04 -107.05 -48.53
N VAL A 110 -22.66 -107.99 -47.82
CA VAL A 110 -23.55 -107.69 -46.67
C VAL A 110 -22.74 -107.17 -45.47
N GLU A 111 -21.55 -107.73 -45.21
CA GLU A 111 -20.64 -107.24 -44.17
C GLU A 111 -20.11 -105.82 -44.46
N GLU A 112 -19.81 -105.51 -45.73
CA GLU A 112 -19.35 -104.18 -46.14
C GLU A 112 -20.46 -103.12 -46.05
N VAL A 113 -21.72 -103.47 -46.36
CA VAL A 113 -22.88 -102.57 -46.16
C VAL A 113 -23.09 -102.25 -44.68
N ALA A 114 -22.90 -103.23 -43.77
CA ALA A 114 -23.00 -103.00 -42.34
C ALA A 114 -21.89 -102.08 -41.80
N ARG A 115 -20.67 -102.19 -42.36
CA ARG A 115 -19.54 -101.30 -42.05
C ARG A 115 -19.82 -99.86 -42.48
N GLN A 116 -20.33 -99.67 -43.70
CA GLN A 116 -20.66 -98.33 -44.22
C GLN A 116 -21.83 -97.67 -43.47
N ALA A 117 -22.82 -98.45 -43.04
CA ALA A 117 -23.90 -97.93 -42.19
C ALA A 117 -23.38 -97.39 -40.84
N SER A 118 -22.38 -98.06 -40.26
CA SER A 118 -21.73 -97.61 -39.01
C SER A 118 -20.89 -96.34 -39.20
N GLU A 119 -20.18 -96.21 -40.32
CA GLU A 119 -19.46 -94.97 -40.67
C GLU A 119 -20.41 -93.80 -40.95
N ALA A 120 -21.53 -94.04 -41.65
CA ALA A 120 -22.55 -93.02 -41.89
C ALA A 120 -23.16 -92.46 -40.59
N SER A 121 -23.39 -93.33 -39.59
CA SER A 121 -23.87 -92.91 -38.26
C SER A 121 -22.85 -92.06 -37.50
N ARG A 122 -21.55 -92.40 -37.56
CA ARG A 122 -20.48 -91.58 -36.96
C ARG A 122 -20.36 -90.22 -37.63
N ASN A 123 -20.45 -90.18 -38.96
CA ASN A 123 -20.41 -88.92 -39.73
C ASN A 123 -21.62 -88.03 -39.44
N ALA A 124 -22.82 -88.61 -39.28
CA ALA A 124 -24.01 -87.85 -38.87
C ALA A 124 -23.87 -87.26 -37.46
N THR A 125 -23.24 -87.99 -36.54
CA THR A 125 -22.97 -87.49 -35.17
C THR A 125 -21.95 -86.35 -35.17
N ALA A 126 -20.85 -86.48 -35.92
CA ALA A 126 -19.85 -85.43 -36.07
C ALA A 126 -20.43 -84.17 -36.75
N ALA A 127 -21.32 -84.35 -37.74
CA ALA A 127 -22.04 -83.24 -38.37
C ALA A 127 -23.00 -82.53 -37.39
N GLY A 128 -23.66 -83.28 -36.49
CA GLY A 128 -24.48 -82.71 -35.42
C GLY A 128 -23.67 -81.83 -34.45
N GLN A 129 -22.51 -82.34 -34.00
CA GLN A 129 -21.61 -81.59 -33.11
C GLN A 129 -21.04 -80.33 -33.78
N ALA A 130 -20.70 -80.40 -35.07
CA ALA A 130 -20.25 -79.24 -35.84
C ALA A 130 -21.37 -78.19 -35.99
N SER A 131 -22.62 -78.61 -36.16
CA SER A 131 -23.78 -77.71 -36.21
C SER A 131 -24.00 -76.99 -34.87
N GLU A 132 -23.85 -77.68 -33.74
CA GLU A 132 -23.95 -77.08 -32.40
C GLU A 132 -22.81 -76.07 -32.13
N GLN A 133 -21.58 -76.36 -32.55
CA GLN A 133 -20.46 -75.41 -32.49
C GLN A 133 -20.70 -74.17 -33.36
N ALA A 134 -21.30 -74.34 -34.54
CA ALA A 134 -21.67 -73.22 -35.40
C ALA A 134 -22.76 -72.33 -34.76
N GLN A 135 -23.77 -72.92 -34.12
CA GLN A 135 -24.78 -72.17 -33.35
C GLN A 135 -24.17 -71.43 -32.16
N THR A 136 -23.24 -72.05 -31.43
CA THR A 136 -22.52 -71.41 -30.32
C THR A 136 -21.70 -70.21 -30.81
N SER A 137 -20.98 -70.38 -31.93
CA SER A 137 -20.18 -69.31 -32.54
C SER A 137 -21.05 -68.15 -33.05
N ALA A 138 -22.24 -68.45 -33.60
CA ALA A 138 -23.22 -67.45 -33.98
C ALA A 138 -23.76 -66.67 -32.77
N GLY A 139 -23.99 -67.35 -31.64
CA GLY A 139 -24.37 -66.70 -30.37
C GLY A 139 -23.30 -65.74 -29.86
N GLN A 140 -22.04 -66.16 -29.84
CA GLN A 140 -20.90 -65.31 -29.43
C GLN A 140 -20.69 -64.10 -30.36
N ALA A 141 -20.96 -64.26 -31.66
CA ALA A 141 -20.93 -63.15 -32.62
C ALA A 141 -22.06 -62.14 -32.34
N SER A 142 -23.26 -62.62 -31.98
CA SER A 142 -24.37 -61.76 -31.56
C SER A 142 -24.06 -61.00 -30.26
N GLU A 143 -23.48 -61.65 -29.27
CA GLU A 143 -23.04 -61.00 -28.01
C GLU A 143 -21.95 -59.95 -28.27
N SER A 144 -20.99 -60.26 -29.15
CA SER A 144 -19.94 -59.32 -29.56
C SER A 144 -20.52 -58.11 -30.29
N ALA A 145 -21.54 -58.29 -31.13
CA ALA A 145 -22.25 -57.20 -31.79
C ALA A 145 -22.99 -56.31 -30.77
N THR A 146 -23.64 -56.91 -29.76
CA THR A 146 -24.26 -56.15 -28.66
C THR A 146 -23.23 -55.38 -27.84
N ALA A 147 -22.08 -55.98 -27.53
CA ALA A 147 -20.99 -55.30 -26.83
C ALA A 147 -20.43 -54.11 -27.63
N ALA A 148 -20.30 -54.24 -28.95
CA ALA A 148 -19.88 -53.16 -29.83
C ALA A 148 -20.89 -51.99 -29.86
N VAL A 149 -22.19 -52.29 -29.89
CA VAL A 149 -23.26 -51.28 -29.80
C VAL A 149 -23.23 -50.55 -28.46
N ASN A 150 -23.05 -51.29 -27.35
CA ASN A 150 -22.92 -50.68 -26.02
C ASN A 150 -21.67 -49.80 -25.90
N ALA A 151 -20.55 -50.22 -26.49
CA ALA A 151 -19.33 -49.42 -26.54
C ALA A 151 -19.52 -48.14 -27.38
N ALA A 152 -20.25 -48.20 -28.49
CA ALA A 152 -20.61 -47.04 -29.29
C ALA A 152 -21.50 -46.06 -28.50
N GLY A 153 -22.50 -46.56 -27.76
CA GLY A 153 -23.34 -45.72 -26.88
C GLY A 153 -22.54 -45.08 -25.74
N ALA A 154 -21.58 -45.80 -25.14
CA ALA A 154 -20.68 -45.24 -24.14
C ALA A 154 -19.75 -44.15 -24.70
N ALA A 155 -19.30 -44.31 -25.95
CA ALA A 155 -18.52 -43.29 -26.66
C ALA A 155 -19.36 -42.04 -26.97
N GLU A 156 -20.62 -42.20 -27.37
CA GLU A 156 -21.56 -41.09 -27.63
C GLU A 156 -21.92 -40.34 -26.34
N ALA A 157 -22.13 -41.05 -25.23
CA ALA A 157 -22.29 -40.44 -23.90
C ALA A 157 -21.02 -39.68 -23.47
N SER A 158 -19.84 -40.23 -23.73
CA SER A 158 -18.56 -39.58 -23.43
C SER A 158 -18.34 -38.32 -24.28
N ALA A 159 -18.73 -38.34 -25.56
CA ALA A 159 -18.71 -37.17 -26.43
C ALA A 159 -19.65 -36.06 -25.93
N THR A 160 -20.84 -36.44 -25.45
CA THR A 160 -21.81 -35.52 -24.83
C THR A 160 -21.23 -34.89 -23.55
N GLN A 161 -20.61 -35.70 -22.68
CA GLN A 161 -19.97 -35.22 -21.46
C GLN A 161 -18.80 -34.26 -21.76
N ALA A 162 -18.02 -34.54 -22.82
CA ALA A 162 -16.96 -33.66 -23.28
C ALA A 162 -17.52 -32.32 -23.79
N ALA A 163 -18.64 -32.32 -24.52
CA ALA A 163 -19.32 -31.12 -24.97
C ALA A 163 -19.87 -30.28 -23.80
N SER A 164 -20.50 -30.89 -22.80
CA SER A 164 -20.93 -30.19 -21.57
C SER A 164 -19.76 -29.62 -20.77
N SER A 165 -18.62 -30.32 -20.76
CA SER A 165 -17.39 -29.84 -20.13
C SER A 165 -16.79 -28.65 -20.87
N ALA A 166 -16.82 -28.67 -22.21
CA ALA A 166 -16.41 -27.53 -23.05
C ALA A 166 -17.30 -26.30 -22.83
N ALA A 167 -18.63 -26.48 -22.77
CA ALA A 167 -19.58 -25.40 -22.46
C ALA A 167 -19.36 -24.81 -21.04
N SER A 168 -19.04 -25.66 -20.07
CA SER A 168 -18.70 -25.23 -18.71
C SER A 168 -17.38 -24.45 -18.68
N ALA A 169 -16.40 -24.84 -19.50
CA ALA A 169 -15.14 -24.12 -19.67
C ALA A 169 -15.35 -22.75 -20.34
N GLU A 170 -16.20 -22.65 -21.36
CA GLU A 170 -16.58 -21.38 -21.98
C GLU A 170 -17.30 -20.44 -21.00
N SER A 171 -18.25 -20.96 -20.20
CA SER A 171 -18.93 -20.20 -19.15
C SER A 171 -17.94 -19.69 -18.08
N SER A 172 -16.97 -20.53 -17.72
CA SER A 172 -15.88 -20.17 -16.79
C SER A 172 -14.97 -19.10 -17.37
N ALA A 173 -14.64 -19.17 -18.67
CA ALA A 173 -13.87 -18.15 -19.37
C ALA A 173 -14.62 -16.80 -19.46
N GLY A 174 -15.94 -16.84 -19.68
CA GLY A 174 -16.81 -15.66 -19.61
C GLY A 174 -16.79 -15.02 -18.22
N THR A 175 -16.92 -15.84 -17.17
CA THR A 175 -16.85 -15.38 -15.77
C THR A 175 -15.48 -14.76 -15.44
N ALA A 176 -14.39 -15.37 -15.91
CA ALA A 176 -13.04 -14.83 -15.75
C ALA A 176 -12.88 -13.48 -16.46
N THR A 177 -13.48 -13.31 -17.64
CA THR A 177 -13.50 -12.04 -18.38
C THR A 177 -14.26 -10.96 -17.62
N THR A 178 -15.43 -11.27 -17.04
CA THR A 178 -16.18 -10.34 -16.18
C THR A 178 -15.36 -9.93 -14.95
N LYS A 179 -14.70 -10.89 -14.29
CA LYS A 179 -13.83 -10.62 -13.13
C LYS A 179 -12.62 -9.76 -13.47
N ALA A 180 -12.03 -9.94 -14.65
CA ALA A 180 -10.98 -9.06 -15.15
C ALA A 180 -11.47 -7.62 -15.37
N GLY A 181 -12.71 -7.44 -15.85
CA GLY A 181 -13.37 -6.14 -15.95
C GLY A 181 -13.62 -5.47 -14.59
N GLU A 182 -14.13 -6.22 -13.62
CA GLU A 182 -14.34 -5.75 -12.24
C GLU A 182 -13.02 -5.36 -11.55
N ALA A 183 -11.94 -6.13 -11.78
CA ALA A 183 -10.61 -5.81 -11.28
C ALA A 183 -10.07 -4.51 -11.91
N SER A 184 -10.32 -4.28 -13.20
CA SER A 184 -9.95 -3.05 -13.89
C SER A 184 -10.70 -1.82 -13.35
N ALA A 185 -12.01 -1.96 -13.06
CA ALA A 185 -12.81 -0.91 -12.43
C ALA A 185 -12.35 -0.61 -10.99
N SER A 186 -11.93 -1.65 -10.26
CA SER A 186 -11.36 -1.51 -8.91
C SER A 186 -10.01 -0.79 -8.94
N ALA A 187 -9.16 -1.06 -9.93
CA ALA A 187 -7.90 -0.34 -10.13
C ALA A 187 -8.13 1.14 -10.44
N ALA A 188 -9.11 1.49 -11.30
CA ALA A 188 -9.48 2.87 -11.59
C ALA A 188 -10.02 3.62 -10.35
N SER A 189 -10.79 2.91 -9.51
CA SER A 189 -11.27 3.44 -8.23
C SER A 189 -10.12 3.70 -7.26
N ALA A 190 -9.10 2.82 -7.23
CA ALA A 190 -7.89 3.00 -6.43
C ALA A 190 -7.06 4.21 -6.90
N ASP A 191 -6.96 4.45 -8.22
CA ASP A 191 -6.29 5.64 -8.76
C ASP A 191 -7.04 6.95 -8.45
N THR A 192 -8.37 6.89 -8.45
CA THR A 192 -9.20 8.02 -8.01
C THR A 192 -8.99 8.32 -6.53
N ALA A 193 -8.93 7.29 -5.69
CA ALA A 193 -8.62 7.43 -4.26
C ALA A 193 -7.21 7.98 -4.02
N ARG A 194 -6.21 7.54 -4.80
CA ARG A 194 -4.84 8.07 -4.76
C ARG A 194 -4.79 9.56 -5.11
N THR A 195 -5.58 9.99 -6.11
CA THR A 195 -5.68 11.40 -6.50
C THR A 195 -6.35 12.24 -5.41
N ALA A 196 -7.43 11.73 -4.80
CA ALA A 196 -8.09 12.39 -3.67
C ALA A 196 -7.18 12.49 -2.43
N ALA A 197 -6.37 11.47 -2.16
CA ALA A 197 -5.37 11.50 -1.09
C ALA A 197 -4.26 12.53 -1.37
N ALA A 198 -3.78 12.64 -2.62
CA ALA A 198 -2.82 13.66 -3.02
C ALA A 198 -3.38 15.09 -2.88
N ALA A 199 -4.64 15.31 -3.26
CA ALA A 199 -5.33 16.59 -3.05
C ALA A 199 -5.47 16.93 -1.56
N SER A 200 -5.79 15.93 -0.73
CA SER A 200 -5.87 16.09 0.73
C SER A 200 -4.51 16.44 1.35
N ALA A 201 -3.43 15.81 0.87
CA ALA A 201 -2.06 16.13 1.29
C ALA A 201 -1.64 17.54 0.88
N ALA A 202 -2.05 18.02 -0.31
CA ALA A 202 -1.82 19.39 -0.72
C ALA A 202 -2.60 20.40 0.15
N ALA A 203 -3.86 20.11 0.49
CA ALA A 203 -4.65 20.92 1.41
C ALA A 203 -4.05 20.98 2.83
N ALA A 204 -3.45 19.88 3.30
CA ALA A 204 -2.72 19.85 4.56
C ALA A 204 -1.47 20.75 4.52
N LYS A 205 -0.68 20.71 3.44
CA LYS A 205 0.47 21.63 3.25
C LYS A 205 0.04 23.10 3.21
N THR A 206 -1.08 23.41 2.54
CA THR A 206 -1.64 24.77 2.56
C THR A 206 -2.05 25.19 3.98
N SER A 207 -2.61 24.27 4.76
CA SER A 207 -2.97 24.55 6.16
C SER A 207 -1.75 24.76 7.05
N GLU A 208 -0.67 24.01 6.82
CA GLU A 208 0.62 24.21 7.49
C GLU A 208 1.21 25.60 7.16
N ALA A 209 1.21 25.99 5.88
CA ALA A 209 1.63 27.33 5.46
C ALA A 209 0.76 28.44 6.08
N ASN A 210 -0.55 28.24 6.18
CA ASN A 210 -1.46 29.19 6.85
C ASN A 210 -1.20 29.28 8.36
N ALA A 211 -0.84 28.18 9.01
CA ALA A 211 -0.45 28.16 10.41
C ALA A 211 0.88 28.92 10.62
N ASP A 212 1.86 28.77 9.74
CA ASP A 212 3.12 29.52 9.80
C ASP A 212 2.95 31.01 9.48
N ALA A 213 2.09 31.35 8.52
CA ALA A 213 1.71 32.74 8.26
C ALA A 213 1.01 33.38 9.48
N SER A 214 0.12 32.62 10.15
CA SER A 214 -0.54 33.07 11.37
C SER A 214 0.45 33.24 12.52
N ARG A 215 1.43 32.33 12.66
CA ARG A 215 2.52 32.42 13.63
C ARG A 215 3.39 33.67 13.39
N THR A 216 3.70 33.96 12.14
CA THR A 216 4.45 35.16 11.73
C THR A 216 3.67 36.43 12.07
N ALA A 217 2.38 36.48 11.71
CA ALA A 217 1.51 37.63 12.02
C ALA A 217 1.33 37.84 13.54
N ALA A 218 1.29 36.77 14.33
CA ALA A 218 1.29 36.85 15.79
C ALA A 218 2.62 37.41 16.32
N GLY A 219 3.75 36.99 15.75
CA GLY A 219 5.07 37.54 16.04
C GLY A 219 5.19 39.03 15.72
N ASP A 220 4.73 39.46 14.55
CA ASP A 220 4.70 40.87 14.14
C ASP A 220 3.80 41.70 15.06
N SER A 221 2.65 41.15 15.45
CA SER A 221 1.73 41.78 16.40
C SER A 221 2.35 41.92 17.79
N ALA A 222 3.11 40.91 18.26
CA ALA A 222 3.85 40.98 19.51
C ALA A 222 4.98 42.02 19.45
N ALA A 223 5.69 42.12 18.33
CA ALA A 223 6.71 43.15 18.11
C ALA A 223 6.10 44.56 18.07
N ALA A 224 4.95 44.73 17.42
CA ALA A 224 4.20 45.98 17.39
C ALA A 224 3.69 46.39 18.80
N ALA A 225 3.25 45.43 19.61
CA ALA A 225 2.88 45.65 20.99
C ALA A 225 4.10 46.07 21.85
N ALA A 226 5.25 45.44 21.67
CA ALA A 226 6.50 45.81 22.36
C ALA A 226 7.01 47.21 21.95
N ALA A 227 6.92 47.55 20.65
CA ALA A 227 7.24 48.88 20.15
C ALA A 227 6.27 49.94 20.74
N SER A 228 4.99 49.61 20.84
CA SER A 228 3.98 50.48 21.46
C SER A 228 4.22 50.68 22.95
N ALA A 229 4.64 49.64 23.67
CA ALA A 229 5.05 49.73 25.07
C ALA A 229 6.28 50.64 25.25
N THR A 230 7.28 50.51 24.37
CA THR A 230 8.47 51.37 24.36
C THR A 230 8.11 52.83 24.06
N ALA A 231 7.19 53.08 23.12
CA ALA A 231 6.69 54.41 22.79
C ALA A 231 5.90 55.02 23.97
N ALA A 232 5.13 54.21 24.69
CA ALA A 232 4.44 54.63 25.91
C ALA A 232 5.42 55.01 27.03
N GLN A 233 6.50 54.22 27.22
CA GLN A 233 7.56 54.54 28.16
C GLN A 233 8.29 55.83 27.79
N THR A 234 8.65 56.01 26.51
CA THR A 234 9.25 57.25 26.01
C THR A 234 8.32 58.45 26.24
N SER A 235 7.01 58.26 26.08
CA SER A 235 6.01 59.30 26.33
C SER A 235 5.89 59.64 27.82
N ALA A 236 6.01 58.64 28.71
CA ALA A 236 6.05 58.85 30.15
C ALA A 236 7.32 59.62 30.58
N GLU A 237 8.48 59.29 30.01
CA GLU A 237 9.73 60.03 30.22
C GLU A 237 9.63 61.48 29.74
N ARG A 238 9.02 61.71 28.56
CA ARG A 238 8.74 63.06 28.06
C ARG A 238 7.77 63.84 28.95
N ALA A 239 6.76 63.17 29.52
CA ALA A 239 5.86 63.79 30.48
C ALA A 239 6.60 64.20 31.77
N GLY A 240 7.48 63.35 32.29
CA GLY A 240 8.34 63.68 33.44
C GLY A 240 9.34 64.82 33.14
N ALA A 241 9.92 64.84 31.94
CA ALA A 241 10.75 65.96 31.49
C ALA A 241 9.94 67.26 31.37
N SER A 242 8.69 67.19 30.89
CA SER A 242 7.78 68.32 30.81
C SER A 242 7.38 68.84 32.20
N GLU A 243 7.14 67.94 33.17
CA GLU A 243 6.92 68.30 34.57
C GLU A 243 8.13 69.03 35.17
N THR A 244 9.33 68.55 34.88
CA THR A 244 10.59 69.17 35.31
C THR A 244 10.79 70.55 34.66
N ALA A 245 10.46 70.67 33.37
CA ALA A 245 10.50 71.94 32.64
C ALA A 245 9.46 72.94 33.17
N ALA A 246 8.26 72.48 33.54
CA ALA A 246 7.24 73.31 34.18
C ALA A 246 7.71 73.83 35.56
N LYS A 247 8.29 72.96 36.41
CA LYS A 247 8.90 73.37 37.71
C LYS A 247 10.06 74.35 37.52
N THR A 248 10.87 74.15 36.48
CA THR A 248 11.95 75.07 36.11
C THR A 248 11.38 76.42 35.66
N SER A 249 10.30 76.42 34.90
CA SER A 249 9.62 77.62 34.41
C SER A 249 8.94 78.40 35.55
N GLU A 250 8.38 77.70 36.54
CA GLU A 250 7.88 78.30 37.80
C GLU A 250 9.01 78.99 38.57
N THR A 251 10.18 78.34 38.66
CA THR A 251 11.38 78.93 39.28
C THR A 251 11.88 80.15 38.51
N GLN A 252 11.90 80.09 37.17
CA GLN A 252 12.29 81.22 36.32
C GLN A 252 11.29 82.39 36.40
N ALA A 253 9.99 82.12 36.51
CA ALA A 253 8.97 83.14 36.73
C ALA A 253 9.15 83.82 38.09
N ALA A 254 9.48 83.06 39.14
CA ALA A 254 9.82 83.61 40.45
C ALA A 254 11.10 84.49 40.40
N SER A 255 12.13 84.05 39.68
CA SER A 255 13.34 84.85 39.43
C SER A 255 13.04 86.12 38.64
N SER A 256 12.23 86.03 37.57
CA SER A 256 11.82 87.19 36.76
C SER A 256 10.97 88.19 37.56
N ALA A 257 10.18 87.73 38.52
CA ALA A 257 9.50 88.62 39.48
C ALA A 257 10.50 89.33 40.41
N GLY A 258 11.56 88.64 40.84
CA GLY A 258 12.70 89.23 41.56
C GLY A 258 13.46 90.27 40.72
N ASP A 259 13.74 89.95 39.45
CA ASP A 259 14.42 90.84 38.49
C ASP A 259 13.56 92.07 38.14
N ALA A 260 12.23 91.93 38.11
CA ALA A 260 11.31 93.05 37.99
C ALA A 260 11.39 93.98 39.22
N GLY A 261 11.54 93.43 40.42
CA GLY A 261 11.81 94.20 41.64
C GLY A 261 13.18 94.90 41.64
N ALA A 262 14.22 94.22 41.14
CA ALA A 262 15.54 94.81 40.94
C ALA A 262 15.51 95.91 39.86
N SER A 263 14.74 95.72 38.79
CA SER A 263 14.54 96.71 37.72
C SER A 263 13.76 97.93 38.20
N ALA A 264 12.78 97.78 39.09
CA ALA A 264 12.13 98.92 39.76
C ALA A 264 13.12 99.72 40.63
N THR A 265 14.05 99.03 41.30
CA THR A 265 15.13 99.67 42.07
C THR A 265 16.14 100.37 41.15
N ALA A 266 16.47 99.76 39.99
CA ALA A 266 17.35 100.34 38.98
C ALA A 266 16.71 101.53 38.25
N ALA A 267 15.38 101.55 38.08
CA ALA A 267 14.63 102.69 37.56
C ALA A 267 14.69 103.88 38.53
N ALA A 268 14.54 103.65 39.83
CA ALA A 268 14.74 104.67 40.87
C ALA A 268 16.20 105.17 40.93
N ALA A 269 17.18 104.29 40.71
CA ALA A 269 18.59 104.69 40.56
C ALA A 269 18.86 105.47 39.27
N SER A 270 18.14 105.14 38.19
CA SER A 270 18.22 105.83 36.89
C SER A 270 17.58 107.21 36.92
N GLU A 271 16.54 107.43 37.73
CA GLU A 271 15.99 108.76 38.01
C GLU A 271 17.03 109.63 38.73
N LYS A 272 17.75 109.06 39.70
CA LYS A 272 18.88 109.72 40.37
C LYS A 272 20.07 109.98 39.43
N ALA A 273 20.34 109.06 38.50
CA ALA A 273 21.36 109.23 37.47
C ALA A 273 20.95 110.25 36.38
N ALA A 274 19.67 110.36 36.05
CA ALA A 274 19.14 111.37 35.13
C ALA A 274 19.28 112.78 35.72
N ALA A 275 19.08 112.93 37.04
CA ALA A 275 19.37 114.17 37.75
C ALA A 275 20.88 114.52 37.74
N ALA A 276 21.76 113.52 37.84
CA ALA A 276 23.21 113.70 37.69
C ALA A 276 23.62 114.02 36.24
N SER A 277 22.98 113.41 35.24
CA SER A 277 23.19 113.69 33.81
C SER A 277 22.67 115.07 33.41
N ALA A 278 21.62 115.59 34.04
CA ALA A 278 21.20 116.99 33.87
C ALA A 278 22.25 117.97 34.40
N ALA A 279 22.94 117.63 35.51
CA ALA A 279 24.08 118.40 36.00
C ALA A 279 25.30 118.29 35.06
N ALA A 280 25.58 117.09 34.53
CA ALA A 280 26.65 116.86 33.56
C ALA A 280 26.38 117.54 32.20
N ALA A 281 25.12 117.64 31.76
CA ALA A 281 24.73 118.37 30.56
C ALA A 281 25.03 119.87 30.70
N LYS A 282 24.82 120.44 31.88
CA LYS A 282 25.18 121.84 32.22
C LYS A 282 26.70 122.07 32.20
N THR A 283 27.48 121.09 32.68
CA THR A 283 28.94 121.07 32.53
C THR A 283 29.37 120.89 31.07
N SER A 284 28.63 120.09 30.29
CA SER A 284 28.91 119.82 28.89
C SER A 284 28.59 121.02 27.99
N GLU A 285 27.61 121.84 28.34
CA GLU A 285 27.33 123.14 27.71
C GLU A 285 28.50 124.13 27.93
N THR A 286 29.10 124.10 29.12
CA THR A 286 30.33 124.85 29.45
C THR A 286 31.56 124.32 28.68
N ASN A 287 31.67 123.00 28.51
CA ASN A 287 32.73 122.37 27.72
C ASN A 287 32.54 122.56 26.20
N ALA A 288 31.30 122.64 25.72
CA ALA A 288 30.98 122.93 24.33
C ALA A 288 31.33 124.39 23.97
N ALA A 289 31.08 125.34 24.88
CA ALA A 289 31.55 126.72 24.74
C ALA A 289 33.09 126.80 24.68
N THR A 290 33.78 126.03 25.53
CA THR A 290 35.26 125.92 25.53
C THR A 290 35.80 125.24 24.25
N SER A 291 35.11 124.19 23.77
CA SER A 291 35.47 123.47 22.55
C SER A 291 35.20 124.30 21.30
N ALA A 292 34.18 125.15 21.29
CA ALA A 292 33.93 126.10 20.19
C ALA A 292 35.06 127.15 20.08
N SER A 293 35.57 127.66 21.20
CA SER A 293 36.76 128.53 21.22
C SER A 293 38.03 127.78 20.76
N THR A 294 38.16 126.49 21.07
CA THR A 294 39.30 125.66 20.64
C THR A 294 39.21 125.29 19.15
N ALA A 295 38.02 124.98 18.65
CA ALA A 295 37.77 124.67 17.24
C ALA A 295 37.98 125.89 16.33
N ALA A 296 37.64 127.10 16.81
CA ALA A 296 37.98 128.34 16.11
C ALA A 296 39.50 128.54 15.97
N ALA A 297 40.29 128.20 16.99
CA ALA A 297 41.75 128.23 16.94
C ALA A 297 42.35 127.13 16.03
N SER A 298 41.78 125.92 16.06
CA SER A 298 42.18 124.81 15.18
C SER A 298 41.83 125.06 13.70
N ALA A 299 40.74 125.78 13.41
CA ALA A 299 40.39 126.17 12.04
C ALA A 299 41.42 127.16 11.44
N THR A 300 41.98 128.06 12.24
CA THR A 300 43.08 128.96 11.84
C THR A 300 44.41 128.22 11.65
N ALA A 301 44.67 127.15 12.43
CA ALA A 301 45.84 126.29 12.24
C ALA A 301 45.70 125.39 11.00
N ALA A 302 44.51 124.82 10.75
CA ALA A 302 44.23 123.96 9.62
C ALA A 302 44.28 124.70 8.27
N SER A 303 43.85 125.97 8.21
CA SER A 303 44.01 126.80 6.99
C SER A 303 45.48 127.08 6.65
N SER A 304 46.34 127.15 7.67
CA SER A 304 47.79 127.31 7.51
C SER A 304 48.44 126.01 7.01
N SER A 305 48.13 124.86 7.63
CA SER A 305 48.67 123.55 7.21
C SER A 305 48.15 123.05 5.86
N ALA A 306 46.91 123.37 5.48
CA ALA A 306 46.36 123.04 4.17
C ALA A 306 47.10 123.76 3.02
N SER A 307 47.67 124.95 3.29
CA SER A 307 48.49 125.70 2.34
C SER A 307 49.90 125.08 2.18
N GLU A 308 50.43 124.44 3.23
CA GLU A 308 51.71 123.71 3.17
C GLU A 308 51.58 122.33 2.51
N ALA A 309 50.50 121.59 2.79
CA ALA A 309 50.27 120.25 2.26
C ALA A 309 50.02 120.22 0.75
N SER A 310 49.37 121.25 0.18
CA SER A 310 49.19 121.38 -1.28
C SER A 310 50.52 121.58 -2.02
N THR A 311 51.54 122.09 -1.33
CA THR A 311 52.90 122.24 -1.87
C THR A 311 53.67 120.91 -1.88
N HIS A 312 53.39 119.97 -0.96
CA HIS A 312 54.01 118.64 -0.90
C HIS A 312 53.36 117.59 -1.82
N ALA A 313 52.03 117.66 -1.98
CA ALA A 313 51.31 116.76 -2.89
C ALA A 313 51.76 116.89 -4.36
N ALA A 314 52.38 118.01 -4.75
CA ALA A 314 52.93 118.21 -6.09
C ALA A 314 54.34 117.63 -6.30
N ALA A 315 55.07 117.24 -5.23
CA ALA A 315 56.51 116.94 -5.31
C ALA A 315 56.89 115.44 -5.40
N SER A 316 56.00 114.51 -5.03
CA SER A 316 56.36 113.06 -4.97
C SER A 316 55.57 112.16 -5.94
N ASP A 317 54.62 112.73 -6.67
CA ASP A 317 53.81 112.03 -7.65
C ASP A 317 54.65 111.29 -8.70
N THR A 318 55.87 111.72 -8.97
CA THR A 318 56.46 111.31 -10.24
C THR A 318 57.25 110.03 -10.16
N SER A 319 57.81 109.68 -9.00
CA SER A 319 59.15 109.10 -8.98
C SER A 319 59.37 107.76 -9.68
N ALA A 320 59.64 106.70 -8.92
CA ALA A 320 60.70 105.84 -9.45
C ALA A 320 60.75 104.39 -9.00
N SER A 321 59.80 103.85 -8.23
CA SER A 321 60.03 102.51 -7.64
C SER A 321 58.98 101.46 -7.93
N LEU A 322 58.06 101.77 -8.83
CA LEU A 322 57.15 100.86 -9.54
C LEU A 322 57.82 99.65 -10.25
N ALA A 323 59.11 99.34 -10.09
CA ALA A 323 59.79 98.48 -11.07
C ALA A 323 60.53 97.23 -10.56
N ALA A 324 60.81 97.03 -9.26
CA ALA A 324 61.85 96.06 -8.88
C ALA A 324 61.41 94.72 -8.23
N GLN A 325 60.34 94.63 -7.45
CA GLN A 325 60.13 93.42 -6.60
C GLN A 325 59.26 92.30 -7.21
N SER A 326 58.56 92.57 -8.32
CA SER A 326 57.64 91.63 -8.98
C SER A 326 58.31 90.41 -9.66
N SER A 327 59.65 90.27 -9.62
CA SER A 327 60.42 89.26 -10.37
C SER A 327 60.67 87.92 -9.64
N THR A 328 60.51 87.83 -8.31
CA THR A 328 61.04 86.69 -7.53
C THR A 328 60.04 85.53 -7.35
N ALA A 329 58.74 85.77 -7.48
CA ALA A 329 57.69 84.79 -7.14
C ALA A 329 57.47 83.68 -8.20
N ALA A 330 58.00 83.82 -9.42
CA ALA A 330 57.70 82.91 -10.55
C ALA A 330 58.54 81.59 -10.57
N GLY A 331 59.58 81.44 -9.76
CA GLY A 331 60.53 80.31 -9.84
C GLY A 331 60.14 79.01 -9.12
N ALA A 332 59.16 79.02 -8.21
CA ALA A 332 58.90 77.88 -7.30
C ALA A 332 57.98 76.77 -7.84
N ALA A 333 57.44 76.91 -9.06
CA ALA A 333 56.42 76.01 -9.61
C ALA A 333 56.98 74.83 -10.43
N ALA A 334 58.26 74.82 -10.81
CA ALA A 334 58.83 73.85 -11.75
C ALA A 334 59.29 72.51 -11.13
N THR A 335 59.60 72.44 -9.83
CA THR A 335 60.31 71.29 -9.21
C THR A 335 59.44 70.07 -8.87
N ARG A 336 58.10 70.14 -8.93
CA ARG A 336 57.23 69.04 -8.46
C ARG A 336 56.86 67.98 -9.51
N ALA A 337 57.24 68.16 -10.78
CA ALA A 337 56.80 67.28 -11.87
C ALA A 337 57.79 66.13 -12.20
N GLU A 338 59.04 66.16 -11.73
CA GLU A 338 60.08 65.18 -12.12
C GLU A 338 60.15 63.92 -11.23
N ASP A 339 59.66 63.95 -9.98
CA ASP A 339 59.79 62.83 -9.03
C ASP A 339 58.79 61.66 -9.25
N ALA A 340 57.78 61.82 -10.11
CA ALA A 340 56.75 60.80 -10.34
C ALA A 340 57.13 59.72 -11.37
N ALA A 341 58.13 59.94 -12.22
CA ALA A 341 58.47 59.00 -13.30
C ALA A 341 59.48 57.91 -12.89
N LYS A 342 60.32 58.15 -11.88
CA LYS A 342 61.48 57.29 -11.56
C LYS A 342 61.18 56.08 -10.68
N ARG A 343 59.98 55.96 -10.10
CA ARG A 343 59.58 54.86 -9.18
C ARG A 343 58.88 53.67 -9.85
N ALA A 344 58.54 53.76 -11.13
CA ALA A 344 57.78 52.72 -11.84
C ALA A 344 58.67 51.69 -12.57
N GLU A 345 59.93 52.02 -12.88
CA GLU A 345 60.86 51.12 -13.60
C GLU A 345 61.57 50.12 -12.66
N ASP A 346 61.82 50.47 -11.39
CA ASP A 346 62.58 49.64 -10.44
C ASP A 346 61.83 48.41 -9.88
N ILE A 347 60.50 48.30 -10.08
CA ILE A 347 59.67 47.20 -9.53
C ILE A 347 59.55 46.00 -10.50
N ALA A 348 59.73 46.22 -11.80
CA ALA A 348 59.56 45.17 -12.81
C ALA A 348 60.76 44.20 -12.90
N ASP A 349 61.92 44.57 -12.35
CA ASP A 349 63.19 43.83 -12.50
C ASP A 349 63.42 42.76 -11.41
N VAL A 350 62.53 42.62 -10.40
CA VAL A 350 62.78 41.85 -9.17
C VAL A 350 61.92 40.57 -8.99
N ILE A 351 60.99 40.22 -9.89
CA ILE A 351 60.06 39.07 -9.69
C ILE A 351 60.28 37.91 -10.68
N SER A 352 60.86 36.81 -10.18
CA SER A 352 61.17 35.53 -10.84
C SER A 352 59.98 34.53 -10.82
N LEU A 353 59.73 33.79 -11.92
CA LEU A 353 58.68 32.76 -12.04
C LEU A 353 59.28 31.34 -12.22
N GLU A 354 58.72 30.33 -11.51
CA GLU A 354 59.17 28.92 -11.37
C GLU A 354 58.48 27.90 -12.32
N ASP A 355 58.97 26.65 -12.39
CA ASP A 355 58.40 25.53 -13.17
C ASP A 355 57.19 24.80 -12.51
N ALA A 356 56.32 24.17 -13.32
CA ALA A 356 55.13 23.42 -12.88
C ALA A 356 55.41 21.96 -12.41
N SER A 357 54.61 21.48 -11.46
CA SER A 357 54.49 20.07 -11.06
C SER A 357 53.01 19.68 -10.87
N LEU A 358 52.71 18.39 -10.63
CA LEU A 358 51.34 17.89 -10.42
C LEU A 358 50.62 18.52 -9.20
N THR A 359 51.32 19.32 -8.38
CA THR A 359 50.77 20.01 -7.20
C THR A 359 51.15 21.50 -7.12
N LYS A 360 51.89 22.05 -8.10
CA LYS A 360 52.37 23.44 -8.09
C LYS A 360 52.27 24.07 -9.49
N LYS A 361 51.61 25.22 -9.60
CA LYS A 361 51.49 25.96 -10.87
C LYS A 361 52.78 26.73 -11.18
N GLY A 362 53.33 26.53 -12.38
CA GLY A 362 54.55 27.15 -12.90
C GLY A 362 54.70 26.88 -14.41
N ILE A 363 55.90 27.04 -14.98
CA ILE A 363 56.21 26.85 -16.42
C ILE A 363 56.66 25.38 -16.70
N VAL A 364 56.22 24.73 -17.78
CA VAL A 364 56.47 23.27 -18.02
C VAL A 364 57.82 23.02 -18.70
N LYS A 365 58.59 22.01 -18.23
CA LYS A 365 59.81 21.48 -18.87
C LYS A 365 59.53 20.24 -19.74
N LEU A 366 60.17 20.15 -20.91
CA LEU A 366 59.98 19.09 -21.92
C LEU A 366 61.19 18.12 -22.00
N SER A 367 60.97 16.82 -22.23
CA SER A 367 62.00 15.77 -22.37
C SER A 367 61.94 15.04 -23.73
N SER A 368 63.10 14.68 -24.29
CA SER A 368 63.22 14.02 -25.61
C SER A 368 63.82 12.60 -25.59
N ALA A 369 63.95 11.98 -24.41
CA ALA A 369 64.41 10.59 -24.29
C ALA A 369 63.30 9.58 -24.65
N THR A 370 63.63 8.53 -25.39
CA THR A 370 62.69 7.51 -25.92
C THR A 370 62.35 6.40 -24.94
N ASP A 371 63.10 6.31 -23.84
CA ASP A 371 63.01 5.32 -22.77
C ASP A 371 62.79 5.96 -21.38
N SER A 372 62.33 7.22 -21.35
CA SER A 372 62.15 7.98 -20.11
C SER A 372 61.05 7.41 -19.21
N ASP A 373 61.42 7.19 -17.96
CA ASP A 373 60.60 6.73 -16.83
C ASP A 373 60.18 7.88 -15.87
N SER A 374 60.48 9.13 -16.23
CA SER A 374 60.16 10.34 -15.44
C SER A 374 58.72 10.85 -15.63
N GLU A 375 57.99 11.07 -14.53
CA GLU A 375 56.60 11.60 -14.51
C GLU A 375 56.50 13.13 -14.36
N ALA A 376 57.64 13.84 -14.22
CA ALA A 376 57.69 15.29 -13.99
C ALA A 376 58.03 16.13 -15.25
N LEU A 377 58.22 15.48 -16.41
CA LEU A 377 58.61 16.09 -17.68
C LEU A 377 57.65 15.66 -18.79
N ALA A 378 57.17 16.58 -19.63
CA ALA A 378 56.31 16.21 -20.76
C ALA A 378 57.14 15.76 -21.98
N ALA A 379 56.79 14.63 -22.60
CA ALA A 379 57.50 14.08 -23.76
C ALA A 379 57.40 15.02 -24.99
N THR A 380 58.51 15.23 -25.69
CA THR A 380 58.53 16.02 -26.93
C THR A 380 58.00 15.19 -28.11
N PRO A 381 57.43 15.83 -29.15
CA PRO A 381 57.06 15.15 -30.39
C PRO A 381 58.22 14.36 -31.02
N LYS A 382 59.48 14.78 -30.78
CA LYS A 382 60.69 14.10 -31.25
C LYS A 382 60.89 12.72 -30.59
N ALA A 383 60.63 12.59 -29.29
CA ALA A 383 60.70 11.30 -28.59
C ALA A 383 59.60 10.35 -29.09
N VAL A 384 58.39 10.87 -29.32
CA VAL A 384 57.26 10.09 -29.87
C VAL A 384 57.54 9.64 -31.30
N HIS A 385 58.17 10.50 -32.12
CA HIS A 385 58.52 10.16 -33.50
C HIS A 385 59.59 9.07 -33.59
N ALA A 386 60.64 9.14 -32.76
CA ALA A 386 61.72 8.14 -32.73
C ALA A 386 61.23 6.75 -32.28
N VAL A 387 60.26 6.67 -31.36
CA VAL A 387 59.60 5.40 -30.99
C VAL A 387 58.75 4.85 -32.15
N MET A 388 58.18 5.72 -32.99
CA MET A 388 57.36 5.29 -34.12
C MET A 388 58.18 4.80 -35.32
N ASP A 389 59.38 5.37 -35.53
CA ASP A 389 60.33 4.93 -36.56
C ASP A 389 60.85 3.51 -36.30
N GLU A 390 61.02 3.11 -35.03
CA GLU A 390 61.47 1.76 -34.65
C GLU A 390 60.38 0.69 -34.86
N VAL A 391 59.10 1.03 -34.71
CA VAL A 391 57.96 0.15 -34.97
C VAL A 391 57.73 -0.10 -36.47
N GLN A 392 58.27 0.75 -37.35
CA GLN A 392 58.09 0.66 -38.82
C GLN A 392 59.18 -0.12 -39.59
N THR A 393 60.23 -0.64 -38.92
CA THR A 393 61.27 -1.53 -39.53
C THR A 393 60.98 -3.03 -39.39
N LYS A 394 59.85 -3.39 -38.77
CA LYS A 394 59.41 -4.77 -38.60
C LYS A 394 58.63 -5.26 -39.83
N ALA A 395 59.20 -6.25 -40.52
CA ALA A 395 58.46 -7.23 -41.30
C ALA A 395 57.69 -8.19 -40.33
N PRO A 396 56.81 -9.09 -40.80
CA PRO A 396 55.95 -9.94 -39.97
C PRO A 396 56.74 -10.90 -39.05
N LEU A 397 56.05 -11.60 -38.14
CA LEU A 397 56.55 -12.85 -37.52
C LEU A 397 56.19 -14.10 -38.35
N ASP A 398 55.77 -13.89 -39.62
CA ASP A 398 55.57 -14.89 -40.68
C ASP A 398 54.41 -15.89 -40.47
N SER A 399 53.63 -16.37 -41.44
CA SER A 399 53.98 -16.91 -42.77
C SER A 399 54.51 -15.92 -43.82
N PRO A 400 55.71 -16.15 -44.40
CA PRO A 400 56.14 -15.41 -45.57
C PRO A 400 55.57 -16.11 -46.83
N VAL A 401 55.15 -15.33 -47.82
CA VAL A 401 54.65 -15.88 -49.07
C VAL A 401 55.82 -16.23 -50.00
N PHE A 402 55.86 -17.44 -50.56
CA PHE A 402 56.24 -17.62 -51.96
C PHE A 402 55.05 -18.17 -52.74
N THR A 403 54.61 -17.39 -53.71
CA THR A 403 53.85 -17.83 -54.88
C THR A 403 54.84 -18.32 -55.94
N GLY A 404 54.50 -19.38 -56.69
CA GLY A 404 55.38 -20.06 -57.64
C GLY A 404 55.51 -21.56 -57.38
N THR A 405 56.56 -22.21 -57.89
CA THR A 405 56.89 -23.64 -57.66
C THR A 405 57.99 -23.81 -56.60
N PRO A 406 57.66 -23.79 -55.30
CA PRO A 406 58.63 -24.00 -54.23
C PRO A 406 59.10 -25.47 -54.22
N THR A 407 60.41 -25.69 -54.12
CA THR A 407 61.01 -27.01 -53.93
C THR A 407 61.08 -27.34 -52.44
N THR A 408 60.51 -28.48 -52.04
CA THR A 408 60.57 -29.01 -50.67
C THR A 408 61.25 -30.39 -50.69
N PRO A 409 62.04 -30.77 -49.67
CA PRO A 409 62.70 -32.08 -49.62
C PRO A 409 61.68 -33.24 -49.59
N THR A 410 61.90 -34.30 -50.40
CA THR A 410 61.09 -35.53 -50.36
C THR A 410 61.26 -36.22 -48.99
N PRO A 411 60.19 -36.45 -48.21
CA PRO A 411 60.29 -37.14 -46.94
C PRO A 411 60.77 -38.60 -47.11
N PRO A 412 61.49 -39.18 -46.12
CA PRO A 412 61.80 -40.61 -46.09
C PRO A 412 60.54 -41.47 -45.86
N ASP A 413 60.62 -42.78 -46.17
CA ASP A 413 59.49 -43.74 -46.18
C ASP A 413 58.78 -43.89 -44.80
N ASP A 414 59.39 -43.40 -43.71
CA ASP A 414 59.00 -43.53 -42.31
C ASP A 414 58.65 -42.20 -41.60
N ALA A 415 58.45 -41.11 -42.36
CA ALA A 415 58.18 -39.76 -41.83
C ALA A 415 56.90 -39.64 -40.96
N LYS A 416 56.94 -38.80 -39.89
CA LYS A 416 55.90 -38.67 -38.82
C LYS A 416 55.34 -37.26 -38.52
N GLY A 417 55.27 -36.35 -39.52
CA GLY A 417 54.09 -35.47 -39.61
C GLY A 417 54.17 -33.99 -39.20
N LEU A 418 55.30 -33.29 -39.36
CA LEU A 418 55.28 -31.80 -39.43
C LEU A 418 55.99 -31.25 -40.68
N GLN A 419 56.32 -32.09 -41.66
CA GLN A 419 56.94 -31.70 -42.94
C GLN A 419 55.91 -31.59 -44.08
N THR A 420 56.19 -30.76 -45.09
CA THR A 420 55.37 -30.61 -46.32
C THR A 420 55.63 -31.77 -47.31
N ALA A 421 54.59 -32.48 -47.79
CA ALA A 421 54.71 -33.61 -48.74
C ALA A 421 54.74 -33.18 -50.23
N ASN A 422 55.41 -33.95 -51.11
CA ASN A 422 55.59 -33.64 -52.54
C ASN A 422 55.09 -34.76 -53.50
N ALA A 423 55.07 -34.50 -54.82
CA ALA A 423 54.47 -35.40 -55.83
C ALA A 423 55.25 -36.72 -56.07
N GLU A 424 56.55 -36.76 -55.76
CA GLU A 424 57.40 -37.94 -55.93
C GLU A 424 57.04 -39.03 -54.89
N PHE A 425 56.69 -38.60 -53.68
CA PHE A 425 56.16 -39.45 -52.60
C PHE A 425 54.80 -40.08 -52.95
N VAL A 426 53.99 -39.41 -53.79
CA VAL A 426 52.65 -39.91 -54.20
C VAL A 426 52.71 -40.92 -55.36
N ARG A 427 53.67 -40.83 -56.30
CA ARG A 427 53.76 -41.75 -57.46
C ARG A 427 54.37 -43.13 -57.16
N LYS A 428 55.23 -43.23 -56.15
CA LYS A 428 55.89 -44.48 -55.76
C LYS A 428 54.93 -45.48 -55.09
N LEU A 429 53.86 -44.99 -54.45
CA LEU A 429 52.78 -45.79 -53.86
C LEU A 429 51.77 -46.34 -54.88
N ILE A 430 51.81 -45.91 -56.15
CA ILE A 430 50.87 -46.35 -57.20
C ILE A 430 51.53 -47.32 -58.21
N ALA A 431 52.83 -47.19 -58.48
CA ALA A 431 53.53 -48.00 -59.50
C ALA A 431 54.04 -49.36 -59.00
N ALA A 432 53.92 -49.65 -57.70
CA ALA A 432 54.72 -50.70 -57.09
C ALA A 432 54.17 -52.12 -57.14
N LEU A 433 53.05 -52.48 -57.81
CA LEU A 433 52.93 -53.93 -58.09
C LEU A 433 52.08 -54.55 -59.21
N VAL A 434 50.86 -54.12 -59.60
CA VAL A 434 49.98 -55.09 -60.34
C VAL A 434 49.39 -54.58 -61.66
N GLY A 435 50.27 -54.26 -62.61
CA GLY A 435 50.17 -54.85 -63.95
C GLY A 435 51.03 -56.13 -63.93
N SER A 436 50.79 -57.22 -64.66
CA SER A 436 50.30 -57.29 -66.03
C SER A 436 50.49 -58.73 -66.59
N VAL A 437 49.46 -59.59 -66.58
CA VAL A 437 49.33 -60.77 -67.48
C VAL A 437 47.83 -61.08 -67.72
N PRO A 438 47.37 -61.38 -68.96
CA PRO A 438 46.03 -61.94 -69.21
C PRO A 438 46.05 -63.47 -69.45
N GLU A 439 45.14 -64.19 -68.79
CA GLU A 439 44.98 -65.64 -68.87
C GLU A 439 43.63 -66.03 -69.52
N SER A 440 43.49 -65.92 -70.85
CA SER A 440 42.46 -66.70 -71.57
C SER A 440 42.73 -68.23 -71.52
N LEU A 441 43.69 -68.66 -70.70
CA LEU A 441 43.92 -70.03 -70.24
C LEU A 441 43.50 -70.28 -68.76
N ASP A 442 43.19 -69.25 -67.93
CA ASP A 442 42.77 -69.41 -66.52
C ASP A 442 41.36 -69.99 -66.45
N THR A 443 40.42 -69.46 -67.23
CA THR A 443 38.98 -69.71 -67.00
C THR A 443 38.48 -71.16 -67.14
N LEU A 444 39.16 -72.04 -67.89
CA LEU A 444 38.79 -73.46 -68.00
C LEU A 444 39.46 -74.33 -66.92
N GLN A 445 40.62 -73.91 -66.41
CA GLN A 445 41.32 -74.56 -65.30
C GLN A 445 40.74 -74.08 -63.95
N GLU A 446 40.43 -72.78 -63.84
CA GLU A 446 39.70 -72.19 -62.70
C GLU A 446 38.27 -72.74 -62.58
N LEU A 447 37.55 -73.06 -63.67
CA LEU A 447 36.24 -73.72 -63.53
C LEU A 447 36.35 -75.17 -63.03
N ALA A 448 37.38 -75.90 -63.44
CA ALA A 448 37.63 -77.27 -63.01
C ALA A 448 38.10 -77.33 -61.54
N ASP A 449 38.96 -76.39 -61.14
CA ASP A 449 39.47 -76.27 -59.77
C ASP A 449 38.46 -75.60 -58.81
N ALA A 450 37.61 -74.67 -59.29
CA ALA A 450 36.55 -74.04 -58.48
C ALA A 450 35.36 -74.97 -58.17
N LEU A 451 35.12 -76.00 -59.02
CA LEU A 451 34.20 -77.09 -58.73
C LEU A 451 34.88 -78.23 -57.95
N GLY A 452 36.16 -78.07 -57.59
CA GLY A 452 36.94 -79.00 -56.76
C GLY A 452 37.20 -80.35 -57.41
N ASN A 453 37.08 -80.45 -58.74
CA ASN A 453 37.11 -81.72 -59.48
C ASN A 453 36.19 -82.81 -58.88
N ASP A 454 35.02 -82.42 -58.33
CA ASP A 454 34.07 -83.35 -57.67
C ASP A 454 33.24 -84.15 -58.71
N PRO A 455 33.42 -85.49 -58.83
CA PRO A 455 32.65 -86.31 -59.77
C PRO A 455 31.15 -86.40 -59.43
N ASN A 456 30.75 -86.03 -58.21
CA ASN A 456 29.39 -86.14 -57.68
C ASN A 456 28.78 -84.79 -57.27
N PHE A 457 29.21 -83.70 -57.93
CA PHE A 457 28.84 -82.31 -57.63
C PHE A 457 27.36 -82.08 -57.26
N ALA A 458 26.42 -82.73 -57.95
CA ALA A 458 24.99 -82.60 -57.68
C ALA A 458 24.59 -83.02 -56.25
N THR A 459 25.17 -84.08 -55.71
CA THR A 459 24.87 -84.58 -54.35
C THR A 459 25.47 -83.66 -53.29
N THR A 460 26.67 -83.15 -53.52
CA THR A 460 27.37 -82.20 -52.63
C THR A 460 26.58 -80.88 -52.49
N VAL A 461 26.01 -80.38 -53.60
CA VAL A 461 25.17 -79.17 -53.59
C VAL A 461 23.85 -79.40 -52.85
N LEU A 462 23.20 -80.56 -53.03
CA LEU A 462 21.93 -80.86 -52.37
C LEU A 462 22.06 -80.88 -50.83
N ASN A 463 23.14 -81.50 -50.32
CA ASN A 463 23.40 -81.56 -48.88
C ASN A 463 23.74 -80.19 -48.27
N LYS A 464 24.44 -79.32 -49.02
CA LYS A 464 24.69 -77.93 -48.59
C LYS A 464 23.42 -77.07 -48.60
N LEU A 465 22.46 -77.36 -49.47
CA LEU A 465 21.17 -76.66 -49.51
C LEU A 465 20.23 -77.10 -48.37
N ALA A 466 20.26 -78.39 -47.98
CA ALA A 466 19.47 -78.92 -46.86
C ALA A 466 19.86 -78.34 -45.48
N GLY A 467 21.08 -77.80 -45.34
CA GLY A 467 21.54 -77.13 -44.12
C GLY A 467 21.24 -75.63 -44.04
N LYS A 468 20.66 -75.01 -45.09
CA LYS A 468 20.33 -73.58 -45.08
C LYS A 468 18.92 -73.35 -44.54
N GLN A 469 18.81 -72.44 -43.57
CA GLN A 469 17.54 -71.94 -43.08
C GLN A 469 16.72 -71.28 -44.23
N PRO A 470 15.39 -71.48 -44.31
CA PRO A 470 14.55 -70.82 -45.29
C PRO A 470 14.69 -69.29 -45.23
N LEU A 471 14.67 -68.61 -46.38
CA LEU A 471 14.81 -67.16 -46.45
C LEU A 471 13.61 -66.48 -45.78
N HIS A 472 13.77 -66.06 -44.52
CA HIS A 472 12.76 -65.33 -43.75
C HIS A 472 13.41 -64.07 -43.17
N GLU A 473 12.92 -62.90 -43.56
CA GLU A 473 13.59 -61.61 -43.34
C GLU A 473 13.93 -61.34 -41.86
N VAL A 474 13.03 -61.67 -40.93
CA VAL A 474 13.27 -61.55 -39.48
C VAL A 474 14.39 -62.47 -39.00
N LEU A 475 14.43 -63.71 -39.47
CA LEU A 475 15.42 -64.69 -39.00
C LEU A 475 16.79 -64.41 -39.61
N THR A 476 16.81 -63.92 -40.85
CA THR A 476 18.02 -63.36 -41.48
C THR A 476 18.56 -62.20 -40.65
N SER A 477 17.73 -61.22 -40.27
CA SER A 477 18.21 -60.08 -39.46
C SER A 477 18.62 -60.47 -38.03
N PHE A 478 17.93 -61.44 -37.40
CA PHE A 478 18.31 -61.98 -36.09
C PHE A 478 19.64 -62.73 -36.13
N SER A 479 19.84 -63.62 -37.13
CA SER A 479 21.08 -64.39 -37.32
C SER A 479 22.28 -63.50 -37.67
N GLY A 480 22.04 -62.31 -38.24
CA GLY A 480 23.05 -61.29 -38.53
C GLY A 480 23.52 -60.49 -37.30
N LEU A 481 22.86 -60.63 -36.14
CA LEU A 481 23.29 -59.96 -34.91
C LEU A 481 24.57 -60.60 -34.36
N LYS A 482 25.63 -59.81 -34.22
CA LYS A 482 26.87 -60.25 -33.57
C LYS A 482 26.61 -60.51 -32.09
N SER A 483 26.97 -61.69 -31.57
CA SER A 483 26.86 -61.94 -30.13
C SER A 483 27.66 -60.90 -29.35
N ALA A 484 27.02 -60.23 -28.39
CA ALA A 484 27.65 -59.20 -27.58
C ALA A 484 27.09 -59.24 -26.16
N ALA A 485 27.98 -59.16 -25.17
CA ALA A 485 27.59 -59.13 -23.76
C ALA A 485 26.82 -57.84 -23.43
N ASN A 486 25.89 -57.92 -22.48
CA ASN A 486 25.11 -56.78 -21.99
C ASN A 486 24.28 -56.08 -23.08
N LYS A 487 23.81 -56.83 -24.09
CA LYS A 487 22.93 -56.34 -25.16
C LYS A 487 21.63 -57.13 -25.19
N LEU A 488 20.53 -56.49 -25.57
CA LEU A 488 19.24 -57.15 -25.82
C LEU A 488 18.83 -56.90 -27.28
N ALA A 489 18.36 -57.97 -27.94
CA ALA A 489 17.87 -57.89 -29.32
C ALA A 489 16.47 -57.28 -29.35
N PHE A 490 16.22 -56.35 -30.27
CA PHE A 490 14.92 -55.70 -30.46
C PHE A 490 14.69 -55.38 -31.94
N PHE A 491 13.43 -55.16 -32.33
CA PHE A 491 13.09 -54.70 -33.67
C PHE A 491 13.33 -53.20 -33.81
N ASN A 492 14.16 -52.80 -34.78
CA ASN A 492 14.37 -51.38 -35.12
C ASN A 492 13.65 -50.98 -36.43
N GLY A 493 12.82 -51.88 -36.97
CA GLY A 493 11.95 -51.69 -38.11
C GLY A 493 11.20 -52.99 -38.44
N PRO A 494 10.26 -52.99 -39.40
CA PRO A 494 9.64 -54.21 -39.90
C PRO A 494 10.73 -55.18 -40.39
N ASN A 495 10.74 -56.40 -39.87
CA ASN A 495 11.68 -57.47 -40.21
C ASN A 495 13.18 -57.20 -39.94
N SER A 496 13.52 -56.10 -39.26
CA SER A 496 14.90 -55.71 -38.95
C SER A 496 15.15 -55.73 -37.44
N MET A 497 16.18 -56.47 -37.00
CA MET A 497 16.60 -56.54 -35.61
C MET A 497 17.94 -55.82 -35.38
N ALA A 498 18.10 -55.26 -34.19
CA ALA A 498 19.33 -54.62 -33.72
C ALA A 498 19.60 -54.95 -32.25
N LEU A 499 20.79 -54.61 -31.76
CA LEU A 499 21.19 -54.79 -30.36
C LEU A 499 21.18 -53.46 -29.60
N ALA A 500 20.36 -53.37 -28.56
CA ALA A 500 20.37 -52.25 -27.62
C ALA A 500 21.34 -52.51 -26.45
N ASN A 501 21.98 -51.47 -25.92
CA ASN A 501 22.74 -51.56 -24.67
C ASN A 501 21.81 -51.82 -23.49
N LEU A 502 22.07 -52.87 -22.71
CA LEU A 502 21.39 -53.08 -21.43
C LEU A 502 22.25 -52.53 -20.30
N THR A 503 21.73 -51.52 -19.59
CA THR A 503 22.40 -50.93 -18.43
C THR A 503 22.55 -51.94 -17.30
N ALA A 504 23.42 -51.66 -16.32
CA ALA A 504 23.54 -52.51 -15.13
C ALA A 504 22.19 -52.65 -14.42
N VAL A 505 21.44 -51.55 -14.30
CA VAL A 505 20.08 -51.51 -13.73
C VAL A 505 19.11 -52.35 -14.55
N GLY A 506 19.13 -52.23 -15.88
CA GLY A 506 18.28 -53.00 -16.77
C GLY A 506 18.50 -54.51 -16.65
N ARG A 507 19.76 -54.95 -16.54
CA ARG A 507 20.11 -56.37 -16.30
C ARG A 507 19.55 -56.89 -14.98
N VAL A 508 19.68 -56.10 -13.92
CA VAL A 508 19.17 -56.49 -12.60
C VAL A 508 17.65 -56.59 -12.63
N LEU A 509 16.95 -55.66 -13.27
CA LEU A 509 15.48 -55.65 -13.38
C LEU A 509 14.93 -56.86 -14.14
N ILE A 510 15.46 -57.18 -15.32
CA ILE A 510 14.97 -58.34 -16.11
C ILE A 510 15.39 -59.69 -15.53
N GLY A 511 16.39 -59.70 -14.66
CA GLY A 511 16.88 -60.89 -13.97
C GLY A 511 16.16 -61.19 -12.65
N GLN A 512 15.23 -60.33 -12.20
CA GLN A 512 14.46 -60.60 -10.98
C GLN A 512 13.41 -61.68 -11.23
N GLU A 513 13.30 -62.62 -10.29
CA GLU A 513 12.39 -63.77 -10.34
C GLU A 513 10.94 -63.44 -9.91
N SER A 514 10.67 -62.23 -9.42
CA SER A 514 9.33 -61.82 -9.01
C SER A 514 9.12 -60.30 -9.05
N ILE A 515 7.85 -59.91 -9.14
CA ILE A 515 7.42 -58.49 -9.00
C ILE A 515 7.89 -57.91 -7.67
N ALA A 516 7.87 -58.70 -6.58
CA ALA A 516 8.29 -58.25 -5.25
C ALA A 516 9.76 -57.83 -5.22
N LYS A 517 10.64 -58.61 -5.87
CA LYS A 517 12.07 -58.32 -5.97
C LYS A 517 12.38 -57.13 -6.87
N VAL A 518 11.59 -56.91 -7.92
CA VAL A 518 11.65 -55.69 -8.74
C VAL A 518 11.29 -54.45 -7.91
N LEU A 519 10.20 -54.51 -7.13
CA LEU A 519 9.77 -53.41 -6.27
C LEU A 519 10.76 -53.10 -5.15
N GLU A 520 11.42 -54.12 -4.61
CA GLU A 520 12.52 -53.99 -3.65
C GLU A 520 13.73 -53.29 -4.27
N TYR A 521 14.17 -53.71 -5.45
CA TYR A 521 15.29 -53.11 -6.16
C TYR A 521 15.04 -51.63 -6.55
N LEU A 522 13.79 -51.29 -6.88
CA LEU A 522 13.39 -49.91 -7.18
C LEU A 522 13.12 -49.06 -5.92
N GLY A 523 13.21 -49.64 -4.72
CA GLY A 523 12.92 -48.93 -3.46
C GLY A 523 11.43 -48.57 -3.26
N LEU A 524 10.52 -49.18 -4.02
CA LEU A 524 9.10 -48.81 -4.03
C LEU A 524 8.29 -49.48 -2.91
N ARG A 525 8.87 -50.44 -2.17
CA ARG A 525 8.18 -51.15 -1.09
C ARG A 525 7.76 -50.20 0.04
N GLU A 526 8.67 -49.37 0.53
CA GLU A 526 8.38 -48.39 1.58
C GLU A 526 7.43 -47.30 1.10
N THR A 527 7.60 -46.83 -0.14
CA THR A 527 6.70 -45.84 -0.77
C THR A 527 5.25 -46.33 -0.85
N ILE A 528 5.02 -47.59 -1.21
CA ILE A 528 3.68 -48.19 -1.25
C ILE A 528 3.10 -48.31 0.16
N ASN A 529 3.90 -48.69 1.15
CA ASN A 529 3.46 -48.78 2.55
C ASN A 529 3.11 -47.40 3.14
N CYS A 530 3.91 -46.37 2.83
CA CYS A 530 3.62 -44.98 3.21
C CYS A 530 2.34 -44.46 2.54
N ALA A 531 2.09 -44.83 1.28
CA ALA A 531 0.87 -44.46 0.58
C ALA A 531 -0.40 -45.14 1.14
N ALA A 532 -0.28 -46.35 1.68
CA ALA A 532 -1.39 -47.07 2.31
C ALA A 532 -1.87 -46.43 3.63
N GLY A 533 -1.01 -45.67 4.32
CA GLY A 533 -1.34 -44.90 5.53
C GLY A 533 -1.66 -43.41 5.28
N ALA A 534 -1.69 -42.97 4.02
CA ALA A 534 -2.05 -41.60 3.67
C ALA A 534 -3.57 -41.39 3.66
N MET A 535 -4.01 -40.14 3.83
CA MET A 535 -5.43 -39.78 3.84
C MET A 535 -6.16 -40.32 2.60
N GLN A 536 -7.13 -41.21 2.79
CA GLN A 536 -7.89 -41.79 1.69
C GLN A 536 -8.91 -40.77 1.19
N LYS A 537 -8.73 -40.27 -0.05
CA LYS A 537 -9.64 -39.28 -0.66
C LYS A 537 -11.11 -39.71 -0.65
N SER A 538 -11.39 -41.00 -0.80
CA SER A 538 -12.75 -41.54 -0.79
C SER A 538 -13.40 -41.57 0.60
N GLN A 539 -12.62 -41.44 1.67
CA GLN A 539 -13.14 -41.44 3.04
C GLN A 539 -13.48 -40.04 3.55
N ASN A 540 -13.17 -38.97 2.80
CA ASN A 540 -13.43 -37.57 3.18
C ASN A 540 -13.02 -37.24 4.64
N GLY A 541 -11.87 -37.75 5.09
CA GLY A 541 -11.36 -37.57 6.45
C GLY A 541 -11.99 -38.49 7.51
N GLY A 542 -12.73 -39.54 7.11
CA GLY A 542 -13.24 -40.58 8.01
C GLY A 542 -12.14 -41.41 8.68
N ASP A 543 -10.97 -41.49 8.06
CA ASP A 543 -9.73 -42.08 8.56
C ASP A 543 -9.01 -41.22 9.60
N ILE A 544 -9.48 -40.00 9.87
CA ILE A 544 -8.90 -39.11 10.87
C ILE A 544 -9.48 -39.47 12.25
N PRO A 545 -8.68 -40.04 13.19
CA PRO A 545 -9.20 -40.50 14.48
C PRO A 545 -9.68 -39.35 15.37
N ASP A 546 -9.03 -38.19 15.27
CA ASP A 546 -9.36 -36.97 16.00
C ASP A 546 -9.42 -35.79 15.02
N LYS A 547 -10.63 -35.55 14.49
CA LYS A 547 -10.88 -34.49 13.51
C LYS A 547 -10.64 -33.09 14.09
N THR A 548 -10.93 -32.90 15.37
CA THR A 548 -10.74 -31.61 16.05
C THR A 548 -9.26 -31.28 16.19
N ARG A 549 -8.43 -32.24 16.64
CA ARG A 549 -6.98 -32.06 16.73
C ARG A 549 -6.33 -31.94 15.35
N PHE A 550 -6.81 -32.71 14.37
CA PHE A 550 -6.35 -32.60 12.99
C PHE A 550 -6.62 -31.19 12.43
N ALA A 551 -7.86 -30.68 12.56
CA ALA A 551 -8.24 -29.34 12.12
C ALA A 551 -7.30 -28.28 12.71
N ARG A 552 -7.03 -28.30 14.02
CA ARG A 552 -6.07 -27.39 14.65
C ARG A 552 -4.65 -27.50 14.11
N THR A 553 -4.18 -28.73 13.89
CA THR A 553 -2.81 -28.97 13.42
C THR A 553 -2.60 -28.37 12.03
N ILE A 554 -3.63 -28.39 11.18
CA ILE A 554 -3.59 -27.81 9.84
C ILE A 554 -4.06 -26.33 9.78
N GLY A 555 -4.40 -25.72 10.92
CA GLY A 555 -4.93 -24.35 10.97
C GLY A 555 -6.35 -24.19 10.42
N ALA A 556 -7.11 -25.29 10.30
CA ALA A 556 -8.54 -25.27 9.99
C ALA A 556 -9.38 -25.12 11.26
N VAL A 557 -10.61 -24.63 11.13
CA VAL A 557 -11.57 -24.50 12.23
C VAL A 557 -12.71 -25.47 12.02
N THR A 558 -13.20 -26.08 13.10
CA THR A 558 -14.36 -26.97 13.02
C THR A 558 -15.63 -26.12 12.81
N SER A 559 -16.44 -26.47 11.82
CA SER A 559 -17.66 -25.73 11.49
C SER A 559 -18.81 -26.66 11.10
N THR A 560 -20.04 -26.25 11.40
CA THR A 560 -21.26 -26.92 10.93
C THR A 560 -22.36 -25.92 10.59
N SER A 561 -23.42 -26.37 9.91
CA SER A 561 -24.61 -25.56 9.65
C SER A 561 -25.66 -25.78 10.75
N VAL A 562 -26.26 -24.70 11.22
CA VAL A 562 -27.28 -24.68 12.28
C VAL A 562 -28.49 -23.88 11.81
N THR A 563 -29.68 -24.38 12.08
CA THR A 563 -30.94 -23.72 11.68
C THR A 563 -31.86 -23.54 12.88
N PHE A 564 -32.39 -22.33 13.04
CA PHE A 564 -33.24 -21.94 14.18
C PHE A 564 -34.70 -21.71 13.74
N GLY A 565 -34.92 -21.07 12.60
CA GLY A 565 -36.23 -20.88 11.96
C GLY A 565 -37.18 -19.89 12.65
N GLU A 566 -37.44 -20.06 13.94
CA GLU A 566 -38.30 -19.18 14.75
C GLU A 566 -37.49 -18.20 15.61
N SER A 567 -38.17 -17.22 16.18
CA SER A 567 -37.57 -16.35 17.20
C SER A 567 -37.75 -16.96 18.58
N GLY A 568 -36.69 -17.06 19.37
CA GLY A 568 -36.77 -17.57 20.74
C GLY A 568 -35.44 -18.13 21.24
N TRP A 569 -35.50 -18.94 22.29
CA TRP A 569 -34.34 -19.56 22.91
C TRP A 569 -34.07 -20.93 22.31
N PHE A 570 -32.80 -21.20 22.01
CA PHE A 570 -32.37 -22.45 21.40
C PHE A 570 -31.19 -23.05 22.15
N LYS A 571 -31.27 -24.35 22.46
CA LYS A 571 -30.14 -25.11 23.01
C LYS A 571 -29.10 -25.35 21.91
N ILE A 572 -28.16 -24.43 21.75
CA ILE A 572 -27.20 -24.46 20.64
C ILE A 572 -26.03 -25.42 20.87
N ALA A 573 -25.65 -25.64 22.12
CA ALA A 573 -24.55 -26.54 22.44
C ALA A 573 -24.74 -27.21 23.79
N THR A 574 -24.14 -28.39 23.94
CA THR A 574 -23.82 -28.98 25.23
C THR A 574 -22.30 -28.99 25.35
N VAL A 575 -21.78 -28.44 26.44
CA VAL A 575 -20.33 -28.30 26.65
C VAL A 575 -19.91 -29.01 27.94
N PHE A 576 -18.79 -29.71 27.89
CA PHE A 576 -18.11 -30.20 29.08
C PHE A 576 -16.91 -29.27 29.36
N MET A 577 -16.91 -28.60 30.51
CA MET A 577 -15.93 -27.58 30.85
C MET A 577 -15.48 -27.75 32.31
N PRO A 578 -14.41 -28.52 32.58
CA PRO A 578 -13.87 -28.68 33.92
C PRO A 578 -13.58 -27.34 34.60
N GLN A 579 -13.76 -27.26 35.93
CA GLN A 579 -13.38 -26.11 36.78
C GLN A 579 -11.85 -25.89 36.83
N ALA A 580 -11.25 -25.61 35.68
CA ALA A 580 -9.85 -25.34 35.41
C ALA A 580 -9.78 -24.27 34.30
N THR A 581 -8.62 -24.07 33.67
CA THR A 581 -8.45 -23.15 32.53
C THR A 581 -9.11 -23.70 31.26
N SER A 582 -10.43 -23.86 31.30
CA SER A 582 -11.26 -24.36 30.21
C SER A 582 -11.90 -23.20 29.46
N THR A 583 -11.72 -23.12 28.15
CA THR A 583 -12.34 -22.08 27.30
C THR A 583 -12.99 -22.75 26.09
N ALA A 584 -14.16 -22.28 25.70
CA ALA A 584 -14.82 -22.67 24.46
C ALA A 584 -15.30 -21.41 23.73
N VAL A 585 -15.27 -21.43 22.40
CA VAL A 585 -15.78 -20.36 21.55
C VAL A 585 -16.71 -20.94 20.51
N ILE A 586 -17.83 -20.26 20.28
CA ILE A 586 -18.81 -20.59 19.24
C ILE A 586 -19.13 -19.30 18.48
N LYS A 587 -18.72 -19.22 17.22
CA LYS A 587 -19.00 -18.10 16.31
C LYS A 587 -20.11 -18.48 15.35
N LEU A 588 -21.12 -17.62 15.24
CA LEU A 588 -22.22 -17.75 14.31
C LEU A 588 -22.05 -16.75 13.18
N TYR A 589 -22.03 -17.26 11.96
CA TYR A 589 -22.05 -16.46 10.74
C TYR A 589 -23.36 -16.67 10.01
N GLY A 590 -23.95 -15.57 9.53
CA GLY A 590 -25.32 -15.54 9.02
C GLY A 590 -26.28 -15.03 10.07
N GLY A 591 -27.41 -14.48 9.63
CA GLY A 591 -28.35 -13.82 10.53
C GLY A 591 -29.81 -14.04 10.25
N SER A 592 -30.63 -13.18 10.85
CA SER A 592 -32.09 -13.22 10.73
C SER A 592 -32.54 -12.61 9.40
N GLY A 593 -32.87 -13.45 8.42
CA GLY A 593 -33.35 -13.04 7.08
C GLY A 593 -32.31 -13.16 5.95
N PHE A 594 -32.77 -12.98 4.71
CA PHE A 594 -31.98 -13.17 3.48
C PHE A 594 -32.41 -12.22 2.33
N ASN A 595 -32.86 -11.02 2.67
CA ASN A 595 -33.28 -9.96 1.75
C ASN A 595 -32.07 -9.27 1.11
N VAL A 596 -32.09 -9.12 -0.21
CA VAL A 596 -31.06 -8.36 -0.94
C VAL A 596 -31.13 -6.88 -0.56
N GLY A 597 -29.97 -6.28 -0.27
CA GLY A 597 -29.86 -4.86 0.13
C GLY A 597 -29.97 -4.60 1.64
N SER A 598 -30.40 -5.60 2.42
CA SER A 598 -30.39 -5.56 3.89
C SER A 598 -29.01 -5.96 4.43
N PHE A 599 -28.08 -5.01 4.47
CA PHE A 599 -26.71 -5.23 4.95
C PHE A 599 -26.62 -5.60 6.44
N GLU A 600 -27.71 -5.42 7.18
CA GLU A 600 -27.86 -5.80 8.59
C GLU A 600 -28.13 -7.30 8.82
N GLN A 601 -28.51 -8.05 7.79
CA GLN A 601 -28.85 -9.48 7.86
C GLN A 601 -27.66 -10.45 7.78
N PRO A 602 -26.56 -10.20 7.04
CA PRO A 602 -25.35 -10.99 7.15
C PRO A 602 -24.60 -10.66 8.45
N THR A 603 -24.93 -11.35 9.52
CA THR A 603 -24.44 -11.04 10.87
C THR A 603 -23.31 -11.94 11.35
N ILE A 604 -22.54 -11.41 12.30
CA ILE A 604 -21.55 -12.17 13.06
C ILE A 604 -21.86 -12.03 14.55
N SER A 605 -21.96 -13.17 15.23
CA SER A 605 -22.12 -13.26 16.69
C SER A 605 -21.08 -14.22 17.27
N GLU A 606 -20.48 -13.87 18.39
CA GLU A 606 -19.41 -14.68 18.99
C GLU A 606 -19.70 -14.96 20.46
N LEU A 607 -19.91 -16.23 20.78
CA LEU A 607 -20.09 -16.70 22.14
C LEU A 607 -18.76 -17.21 22.68
N VAL A 608 -18.32 -16.65 23.80
CA VAL A 608 -17.13 -17.11 24.53
C VAL A 608 -17.58 -17.66 25.88
N LEU A 609 -17.15 -18.88 26.18
CA LEU A 609 -17.43 -19.59 27.41
C LEU A 609 -16.12 -19.80 28.16
N ARG A 610 -16.13 -19.58 29.47
CA ARG A 610 -14.96 -19.83 30.33
C ARG A 610 -15.39 -20.46 31.64
N ALA A 611 -14.72 -21.53 32.05
CA ALA A 611 -14.99 -22.17 33.34
C ALA A 611 -14.54 -21.30 34.51
N GLY A 612 -15.27 -21.42 35.63
CA GLY A 612 -14.86 -20.89 36.92
C GLY A 612 -13.64 -21.62 37.47
N ASN A 613 -13.06 -21.06 38.52
CA ASN A 613 -11.94 -21.66 39.27
C ASN A 613 -12.43 -22.63 40.36
N GLY A 614 -13.69 -23.07 40.30
CA GLY A 614 -14.32 -23.87 41.34
C GLY A 614 -14.88 -23.09 42.53
N SER A 615 -14.73 -21.75 42.57
CA SER A 615 -15.30 -20.89 43.62
C SER A 615 -15.63 -19.48 43.09
N PRO A 616 -16.83 -19.27 42.51
CA PRO A 616 -17.94 -20.23 42.38
C PRO A 616 -17.72 -21.29 41.29
N VAL A 617 -18.34 -22.46 41.45
CA VAL A 617 -18.46 -23.48 40.39
C VAL A 617 -19.43 -22.98 39.34
N GLY A 618 -19.06 -23.06 38.06
CA GLY A 618 -19.91 -22.62 36.95
C GLY A 618 -19.11 -22.24 35.72
N ILE A 619 -19.78 -21.61 34.76
CA ILE A 619 -19.14 -20.96 33.62
C ILE A 619 -19.57 -19.51 33.54
N THR A 620 -18.71 -18.69 32.93
CA THR A 620 -19.09 -17.39 32.40
C THR A 620 -19.37 -17.55 30.92
N ALA A 621 -20.56 -17.13 30.48
CA ALA A 621 -20.93 -17.07 29.07
C ALA A 621 -21.04 -15.61 28.64
N THR A 622 -20.31 -15.21 27.59
CA THR A 622 -20.38 -13.86 27.03
C THR A 622 -20.72 -13.92 25.55
N LEU A 623 -21.80 -13.26 25.15
CA LEU A 623 -22.18 -13.08 23.75
C LEU A 623 -21.67 -11.71 23.25
N TRP A 624 -20.72 -11.73 22.34
CA TRP A 624 -20.22 -10.57 21.62
C TRP A 624 -21.02 -10.40 20.33
N ARG A 625 -21.97 -9.47 20.35
CA ARG A 625 -22.69 -9.05 19.16
C ARG A 625 -21.78 -8.16 18.34
N ARG A 626 -21.51 -8.53 17.09
CA ARG A 626 -20.77 -7.69 16.13
C ARG A 626 -21.70 -7.09 15.07
N SER A 627 -22.96 -7.51 15.07
CA SER A 627 -24.00 -7.12 14.12
C SER A 627 -25.36 -7.01 14.82
N PRO A 628 -26.31 -6.24 14.26
CA PRO A 628 -27.55 -5.89 14.95
C PRO A 628 -28.60 -7.01 15.00
N ALA A 629 -28.50 -8.05 14.17
CA ALA A 629 -29.49 -9.12 14.07
C ALA A 629 -28.90 -10.51 14.40
N ALA A 630 -29.76 -11.53 14.48
CA ALA A 630 -29.47 -12.92 14.84
C ALA A 630 -29.40 -13.24 16.33
N ALA A 631 -28.26 -13.11 16.99
CA ALA A 631 -28.13 -13.47 18.41
C ALA A 631 -28.37 -12.27 19.32
N ASN A 632 -29.32 -12.40 20.25
CA ASN A 632 -29.72 -11.33 21.15
C ASN A 632 -29.11 -11.52 22.54
N GLU A 633 -29.21 -12.74 23.08
CA GLU A 633 -28.87 -13.06 24.46
C GLU A 633 -28.31 -14.48 24.56
N VAL A 634 -27.61 -14.76 25.66
CA VAL A 634 -27.10 -16.09 25.96
C VAL A 634 -27.39 -16.44 27.42
N ALA A 635 -27.70 -17.70 27.67
CA ALA A 635 -27.89 -18.27 28.99
C ALA A 635 -27.31 -19.69 29.02
N TRP A 636 -27.12 -20.25 30.21
CA TRP A 636 -26.65 -21.62 30.36
C TRP A 636 -27.29 -22.33 31.55
N VAL A 637 -27.36 -23.65 31.48
CA VAL A 637 -27.87 -24.52 32.56
C VAL A 637 -26.78 -25.54 32.88
N ASN A 638 -26.39 -25.67 34.15
CA ASN A 638 -25.56 -26.80 34.57
C ASN A 638 -26.45 -28.05 34.61
N THR A 639 -26.14 -29.06 33.80
CA THR A 639 -26.94 -30.28 33.72
C THR A 639 -26.39 -31.41 34.59
N SER A 640 -25.07 -31.48 34.76
CA SER A 640 -24.41 -32.43 35.66
C SER A 640 -22.92 -32.12 35.77
N GLY A 641 -22.40 -31.98 36.99
CA GLY A 641 -20.97 -31.77 37.23
C GLY A 641 -20.41 -30.57 36.46
N ASP A 642 -19.48 -30.82 35.55
CA ASP A 642 -18.86 -29.82 34.66
C ASP A 642 -19.51 -29.74 33.27
N THR A 643 -20.71 -30.31 33.10
CA THR A 643 -21.48 -30.27 31.85
C THR A 643 -22.55 -29.18 31.90
N TYR A 644 -22.60 -28.38 30.83
CA TYR A 644 -23.50 -27.23 30.71
C TYR A 644 -24.22 -27.25 29.36
N ASP A 645 -25.53 -27.01 29.39
CA ASP A 645 -26.29 -26.69 28.20
C ASP A 645 -26.28 -25.19 27.96
N ILE A 646 -25.99 -24.81 26.72
CA ILE A 646 -25.82 -23.43 26.29
C ILE A 646 -27.03 -23.05 25.44
N TYR A 647 -27.70 -21.99 25.85
CA TYR A 647 -28.88 -21.47 25.21
C TYR A 647 -28.62 -20.09 24.64
N ILE A 648 -29.10 -19.86 23.42
CA ILE A 648 -28.97 -18.58 22.74
C ILE A 648 -30.35 -18.09 22.31
N ASN A 649 -30.64 -16.82 22.56
CA ASN A 649 -31.84 -16.18 22.05
C ASN A 649 -31.57 -15.71 20.63
N ILE A 650 -32.32 -16.24 19.66
CA ILE A 650 -32.15 -15.98 18.23
C ILE A 650 -33.39 -15.27 17.68
N GLY A 651 -33.16 -14.29 16.81
CA GLY A 651 -34.20 -13.62 16.03
C GLY A 651 -34.76 -14.49 14.90
N ARG A 652 -36.01 -14.25 14.52
CA ARG A 652 -36.73 -15.01 13.49
C ARG A 652 -35.95 -15.14 12.17
N TYR A 653 -36.19 -16.23 11.43
CA TYR A 653 -35.63 -16.45 10.10
C TYR A 653 -34.10 -16.61 10.04
N ALA A 654 -33.47 -17.10 11.10
CA ALA A 654 -32.07 -17.51 11.09
C ALA A 654 -31.95 -18.96 10.57
N PHE A 655 -31.66 -19.10 9.27
CA PHE A 655 -31.53 -20.39 8.57
C PHE A 655 -30.12 -20.60 8.03
N GLY A 656 -29.60 -21.83 8.15
CA GLY A 656 -28.32 -22.19 7.56
C GLY A 656 -27.13 -21.38 8.07
N LEU A 657 -27.17 -20.96 9.34
CA LEU A 657 -26.07 -20.23 9.97
C LEU A 657 -24.86 -21.16 10.11
N ILE A 658 -23.67 -20.63 9.90
CA ILE A 658 -22.43 -21.39 10.11
C ILE A 658 -22.01 -21.22 11.57
N ALA A 659 -22.00 -22.31 12.33
CA ALA A 659 -21.42 -22.37 13.65
C ALA A 659 -19.98 -22.87 13.56
N GLN A 660 -19.02 -21.97 13.72
CA GLN A 660 -17.61 -22.30 13.92
C GLN A 660 -17.33 -22.42 15.41
N TYR A 661 -16.58 -23.43 15.84
CA TYR A 661 -16.30 -23.61 17.24
C TYR A 661 -14.91 -24.17 17.50
N ASP A 662 -14.37 -23.82 18.66
CA ASP A 662 -13.12 -24.33 19.17
C ASP A 662 -13.13 -24.33 20.72
N TYR A 663 -12.24 -25.07 21.34
CA TYR A 663 -12.19 -25.20 22.81
C TYR A 663 -10.80 -25.53 23.34
N THR A 664 -10.57 -25.66 24.64
CA THR A 664 -9.28 -26.11 25.19
C THR A 664 -9.20 -27.63 25.27
N SER A 665 -8.00 -28.21 25.34
CA SER A 665 -7.80 -29.67 25.29
C SER A 665 -8.46 -30.47 26.42
N ASN A 666 -8.87 -29.80 27.50
CA ASN A 666 -9.57 -30.37 28.65
C ASN A 666 -11.09 -30.12 28.63
N ALA A 667 -11.60 -29.40 27.63
CA ALA A 667 -13.02 -29.13 27.42
C ALA A 667 -13.54 -29.93 26.22
N ASP A 668 -14.87 -29.98 26.07
CA ASP A 668 -15.53 -30.52 24.88
C ASP A 668 -16.77 -29.70 24.53
N VAL A 669 -17.08 -29.61 23.23
CA VAL A 669 -18.23 -28.84 22.71
C VAL A 669 -18.98 -29.67 21.69
N VAL A 670 -20.25 -29.95 21.97
CA VAL A 670 -21.18 -30.59 21.04
C VAL A 670 -22.16 -29.53 20.55
N ILE A 671 -22.02 -29.12 19.29
CA ILE A 671 -23.00 -28.23 18.63
C ILE A 671 -24.23 -29.02 18.19
N HIS A 672 -25.41 -28.52 18.53
CA HIS A 672 -26.68 -29.06 18.05
C HIS A 672 -27.01 -28.44 16.69
N THR A 673 -27.02 -29.23 15.62
CA THR A 673 -27.34 -28.75 14.26
C THR A 673 -28.84 -28.50 14.07
N THR A 674 -29.67 -29.17 14.88
CA THR A 674 -31.10 -28.91 15.07
C THR A 674 -31.37 -28.59 16.55
N PRO A 675 -31.06 -27.36 17.00
CA PRO A 675 -31.22 -26.94 18.39
C PRO A 675 -32.66 -27.10 18.90
N GLU A 676 -32.80 -27.50 20.16
CA GLU A 676 -34.11 -27.54 20.82
C GLU A 676 -34.64 -26.12 21.03
N TYR A 677 -35.87 -25.86 20.58
CA TYR A 677 -36.53 -24.56 20.64
C TYR A 677 -37.35 -24.39 21.92
N SER A 678 -37.31 -23.18 22.50
CA SER A 678 -38.22 -22.70 23.53
C SER A 678 -38.63 -21.25 23.27
N ALA A 679 -39.92 -20.96 23.37
CA ALA A 679 -40.43 -19.59 23.23
C ALA A 679 -40.06 -18.67 24.41
N THR A 680 -39.70 -19.25 25.55
CA THR A 680 -39.27 -18.53 26.76
C THR A 680 -37.89 -19.00 27.20
N GLN A 681 -37.19 -18.18 28.00
CA GLN A 681 -35.90 -18.59 28.54
C GLN A 681 -36.04 -19.88 29.38
N PRO A 682 -35.16 -20.88 29.23
CA PRO A 682 -35.24 -22.12 30.01
C PRO A 682 -35.22 -21.86 31.51
N ALA A 683 -36.12 -22.53 32.24
CA ALA A 683 -36.19 -22.42 33.70
C ALA A 683 -34.88 -22.91 34.36
N GLY A 684 -34.43 -22.23 35.41
CA GLY A 684 -33.20 -22.56 36.13
C GLY A 684 -31.89 -22.24 35.38
N SER A 685 -31.97 -21.55 34.23
CA SER A 685 -30.79 -21.06 33.53
C SER A 685 -30.17 -19.83 34.21
N THR A 686 -28.86 -19.68 34.05
CA THR A 686 -28.10 -18.50 34.46
C THR A 686 -27.84 -17.62 33.24
N ASN A 687 -28.07 -16.31 33.37
CA ASN A 687 -27.82 -15.35 32.29
C ASN A 687 -26.32 -15.21 32.04
N GLY A 688 -25.95 -15.24 30.75
CA GLY A 688 -24.67 -14.70 30.33
C GLY A 688 -24.72 -13.19 30.16
N GLN A 689 -23.59 -12.61 29.77
CA GLN A 689 -23.47 -11.19 29.46
C GLN A 689 -23.46 -10.97 27.96
N THR A 690 -24.21 -9.99 27.47
CA THR A 690 -24.18 -9.58 26.06
C THR A 690 -23.41 -8.27 25.92
N TYR A 691 -22.38 -8.27 25.07
CA TYR A 691 -21.61 -7.09 24.71
C TYR A 691 -21.87 -6.71 23.27
N THR A 692 -22.05 -5.41 23.00
CA THR A 692 -22.22 -4.86 21.65
C THR A 692 -20.91 -4.25 21.19
N LEU A 693 -20.35 -4.76 20.09
CA LEU A 693 -19.13 -4.22 19.49
C LEU A 693 -19.48 -3.06 18.53
N TYR A 694 -19.34 -1.83 19.00
CA TYR A 694 -19.71 -0.67 18.18
C TYR A 694 -18.89 -0.58 16.88
N ASN A 695 -19.58 -0.32 15.77
CA ASN A 695 -19.02 -0.21 14.42
C ASN A 695 -19.93 0.67 13.54
N SER A 696 -19.62 0.78 12.25
CA SER A 696 -20.41 1.63 11.33
C SER A 696 -21.88 1.20 11.22
N MET A 697 -22.21 -0.08 11.44
CA MET A 697 -23.58 -0.61 11.49
C MET A 697 -24.20 -0.55 12.89
N MET A 698 -23.40 -0.74 13.95
CA MET A 698 -23.86 -0.65 15.34
C MET A 698 -23.24 0.58 16.00
N LYS A 699 -23.86 1.75 15.81
CA LYS A 699 -23.35 2.99 16.41
C LYS A 699 -23.69 3.06 17.90
N PRO A 700 -22.81 3.62 18.73
CA PRO A 700 -23.17 3.90 20.12
C PRO A 700 -24.25 4.99 20.16
N THR A 701 -25.14 4.86 21.12
CA THR A 701 -26.05 5.93 21.52
C THR A 701 -25.29 6.99 22.32
N PRO A 702 -25.79 8.23 22.44
CA PRO A 702 -25.17 9.24 23.31
C PRO A 702 -25.01 8.76 24.76
N GLU A 703 -25.94 7.94 25.26
CA GLU A 703 -25.86 7.30 26.57
C GLU A 703 -24.64 6.36 26.67
N ASP A 704 -24.40 5.56 25.63
CA ASP A 704 -23.28 4.59 25.59
C ASP A 704 -21.90 5.26 25.67
N VAL A 705 -21.77 6.52 25.22
CA VAL A 705 -20.50 7.27 25.20
C VAL A 705 -20.49 8.47 26.15
N GLY A 706 -21.53 8.64 26.97
CA GLY A 706 -21.66 9.80 27.86
C GLY A 706 -21.73 11.15 27.14
N ALA A 707 -22.13 11.16 25.86
CA ALA A 707 -22.28 12.38 25.08
C ALA A 707 -23.63 13.07 25.36
N LEU A 708 -23.65 14.40 25.27
CA LEU A 708 -24.90 15.15 25.29
C LEU A 708 -25.72 14.89 24.01
N SER A 709 -27.04 14.88 24.14
CA SER A 709 -27.94 14.82 22.99
C SER A 709 -27.83 16.09 22.13
N VAL A 710 -28.03 15.95 20.81
CA VAL A 710 -28.15 17.08 19.87
C VAL A 710 -29.37 17.96 20.15
N ASN A 711 -30.37 17.42 20.86
CA ASN A 711 -31.53 18.18 21.33
C ASN A 711 -31.25 18.96 22.63
N GLY A 712 -29.99 18.99 23.07
CA GLY A 712 -29.56 19.61 24.30
C GLY A 712 -29.49 18.63 25.48
N GLY A 713 -28.81 19.04 26.54
CA GLY A 713 -28.68 18.29 27.78
C GLY A 713 -28.10 19.16 28.89
N ARG A 714 -28.01 18.59 30.09
CA ARG A 714 -27.48 19.29 31.27
C ARG A 714 -26.04 18.86 31.54
N LEU A 715 -25.13 19.82 31.54
CA LEU A 715 -23.77 19.63 32.06
C LEU A 715 -23.75 19.94 33.55
N ASN A 716 -23.46 18.95 34.38
CA ASN A 716 -23.29 19.11 35.82
C ASN A 716 -21.79 19.23 36.14
N GLY A 717 -21.19 20.37 35.79
CA GLY A 717 -19.76 20.62 36.01
C GLY A 717 -19.12 21.55 34.99
N PRO A 718 -17.79 21.68 35.04
CA PRO A 718 -17.05 22.59 34.17
C PRO A 718 -16.93 22.05 32.74
N LEU A 719 -17.11 22.92 31.75
CA LEU A 719 -16.88 22.62 30.33
C LEU A 719 -15.60 23.33 29.86
N GLY A 720 -14.70 22.60 29.22
CA GLY A 720 -13.53 23.16 28.57
C GLY A 720 -13.62 23.04 27.06
N ILE A 721 -13.35 24.12 26.33
CA ILE A 721 -13.31 24.14 24.87
C ILE A 721 -11.85 24.31 24.43
N GLY A 722 -11.27 23.20 23.94
CA GLY A 722 -9.87 23.14 23.51
C GLY A 722 -8.84 23.02 24.64
N THR A 723 -9.28 22.81 25.89
CA THR A 723 -8.45 22.83 27.10
C THR A 723 -9.23 22.24 28.28
N ASP A 724 -8.54 21.82 29.34
CA ASP A 724 -9.19 21.48 30.62
C ASP A 724 -9.68 22.75 31.31
N ASN A 725 -10.78 22.66 32.06
CA ASN A 725 -11.34 23.81 32.77
C ASN A 725 -10.84 23.87 34.22
N ALA A 726 -9.98 24.85 34.51
CA ALA A 726 -9.44 25.12 35.85
C ALA A 726 -10.28 26.14 36.66
N LEU A 727 -11.25 26.84 36.04
CA LEU A 727 -12.19 27.68 36.78
C LEU A 727 -13.11 26.85 37.68
N GLY A 728 -13.43 25.62 37.30
CA GLY A 728 -14.26 24.69 38.07
C GLY A 728 -15.73 25.12 38.22
N GLY A 729 -16.53 24.34 38.93
CA GLY A 729 -17.97 24.59 39.12
C GLY A 729 -18.75 24.64 37.79
N ASN A 730 -19.83 25.41 37.73
CA ASN A 730 -20.58 25.65 36.49
C ASN A 730 -19.89 26.76 35.68
N SER A 731 -18.93 26.38 34.84
CA SER A 731 -18.15 27.31 34.03
C SER A 731 -17.85 26.77 32.63
N ILE A 732 -17.50 27.68 31.73
CA ILE A 732 -17.04 27.39 30.37
C ILE A 732 -15.73 28.14 30.16
N VAL A 733 -14.65 27.45 29.77
CA VAL A 733 -13.38 28.08 29.39
C VAL A 733 -13.06 27.88 27.91
N PHE A 734 -12.26 28.77 27.34
CA PHE A 734 -11.94 28.80 25.91
C PHE A 734 -10.43 28.94 25.67
N GLY A 735 -9.81 27.97 25.01
CA GLY A 735 -8.43 28.06 24.52
C GLY A 735 -7.35 27.88 25.60
N ASP A 736 -7.55 28.41 26.80
CA ASP A 736 -6.74 28.16 28.01
C ASP A 736 -7.62 27.69 29.17
N ASN A 737 -7.01 27.26 30.27
CA ASN A 737 -7.75 26.64 31.36
C ASN A 737 -8.42 27.62 32.33
N ASP A 738 -8.26 28.93 32.16
CA ASP A 738 -8.64 29.95 33.14
C ASP A 738 -9.23 31.25 32.55
N THR A 739 -9.53 31.29 31.25
CA THR A 739 -10.29 32.34 30.57
C THR A 739 -11.66 31.83 30.16
N GLY A 740 -12.74 32.49 30.63
CA GLY A 740 -14.08 31.98 30.40
C GLY A 740 -15.21 32.69 31.14
N LEU A 741 -16.34 31.98 31.26
CA LEU A 741 -17.54 32.40 31.96
C LEU A 741 -17.80 31.46 33.14
N LYS A 742 -18.16 32.01 34.31
CA LYS A 742 -18.45 31.22 35.51
C LYS A 742 -19.70 31.73 36.20
N GLN A 743 -20.63 30.82 36.48
CA GLN A 743 -21.77 31.12 37.35
C GLN A 743 -21.34 31.04 38.81
N ASN A 744 -21.44 32.15 39.54
CA ASN A 744 -21.01 32.30 40.93
C ASN A 744 -22.19 32.58 41.88
N GLY A 745 -23.30 31.85 41.69
CA GLY A 745 -24.54 32.03 42.43
C GLY A 745 -25.74 32.24 41.51
N ASP A 746 -26.94 32.28 42.09
CA ASP A 746 -28.15 32.58 41.33
C ASP A 746 -28.11 34.02 40.79
N GLY A 747 -28.34 34.17 39.49
CA GLY A 747 -28.27 35.45 38.78
C GLY A 747 -26.88 36.10 38.64
N ILE A 748 -25.79 35.46 39.09
CA ILE A 748 -24.43 36.01 39.03
C ILE A 748 -23.62 35.30 37.94
N LEU A 749 -23.24 36.04 36.91
CA LEU A 749 -22.35 35.58 35.84
C LEU A 749 -21.07 36.41 35.84
N ASP A 750 -19.95 35.76 36.11
CA ASP A 750 -18.63 36.37 36.16
C ASP A 750 -17.82 35.98 34.91
N VAL A 751 -17.09 36.94 34.35
CA VAL A 751 -16.18 36.77 33.21
C VAL A 751 -14.73 36.76 33.71
N PHE A 752 -14.00 35.71 33.37
CA PHE A 752 -12.60 35.53 33.74
C PHE A 752 -11.70 35.60 32.52
N ALA A 753 -10.52 36.18 32.70
CA ALA A 753 -9.42 36.14 31.73
C ALA A 753 -8.12 35.85 32.47
N ASN A 754 -7.46 34.73 32.15
CA ASN A 754 -6.23 34.30 32.78
C ASN A 754 -6.34 34.30 34.33
N ASN A 755 -7.40 33.65 34.82
CA ASN A 755 -7.78 33.56 36.24
C ASN A 755 -8.11 34.90 36.94
N GLN A 756 -8.19 36.01 36.19
CA GLN A 756 -8.60 37.31 36.71
C GLN A 756 -10.10 37.53 36.48
N HIS A 757 -10.83 37.91 37.52
CA HIS A 757 -12.23 38.30 37.40
C HIS A 757 -12.33 39.71 36.82
N THR A 758 -12.87 39.84 35.60
CA THR A 758 -12.85 41.10 34.84
C THR A 758 -14.20 41.81 34.81
N VAL A 759 -15.30 41.06 34.77
CA VAL A 759 -16.66 41.58 34.71
C VAL A 759 -17.60 40.71 35.52
N ARG A 760 -18.45 41.33 36.33
CA ARG A 760 -19.61 40.70 36.96
C ARG A 760 -20.90 41.23 36.37
N VAL A 761 -21.79 40.34 35.97
CA VAL A 761 -23.19 40.65 35.68
C VAL A 761 -24.03 40.10 36.83
N ALA A 762 -24.78 40.98 37.48
CA ALA A 762 -25.67 40.65 38.58
C ALA A 762 -27.05 41.30 38.36
N PRO A 763 -28.10 40.89 39.10
CA PRO A 763 -29.43 41.48 38.92
C PRO A 763 -29.42 42.99 39.13
N GLY A 764 -29.70 43.74 38.06
CA GLY A 764 -29.76 45.21 38.08
C GLY A 764 -28.43 45.94 37.92
N GLU A 765 -27.29 45.23 37.78
CA GLU A 765 -25.98 45.87 37.62
C GLU A 765 -24.99 45.07 36.77
N MET A 766 -24.04 45.78 36.17
CA MET A 766 -22.84 45.21 35.56
C MET A 766 -21.63 45.94 36.15
N ILE A 767 -20.73 45.21 36.78
CA ILE A 767 -19.53 45.74 37.40
C ILE A 767 -18.32 45.32 36.57
N VAL A 768 -17.61 46.29 36.00
CA VAL A 768 -16.30 46.05 35.36
C VAL A 768 -15.21 46.25 36.41
N LEU A 769 -14.43 45.21 36.67
CA LEU A 769 -13.40 45.18 37.72
C LEU A 769 -12.05 45.74 37.22
N GLY A 770 -12.12 46.89 36.56
CA GLY A 770 -10.98 47.56 35.92
C GLY A 770 -11.40 48.77 35.10
N ALA A 771 -10.51 49.23 34.21
CA ALA A 771 -10.80 50.37 33.33
C ALA A 771 -11.62 49.96 32.10
N ILE A 772 -12.64 50.76 31.75
CA ILE A 772 -13.34 50.65 30.47
C ILE A 772 -12.60 51.52 29.45
N ARG A 773 -12.06 50.90 28.39
CA ARG A 773 -11.40 51.61 27.28
C ARG A 773 -12.34 51.67 26.08
N ALA A 774 -12.68 52.87 25.62
CA ALA A 774 -13.35 53.04 24.34
C ALA A 774 -12.43 52.51 23.23
N GLY A 775 -12.93 51.61 22.36
CA GLY A 775 -12.14 50.98 21.30
C GLY A 775 -11.61 51.96 20.24
N ASN A 776 -11.10 51.43 19.13
CA ASN A 776 -10.41 52.21 18.08
C ASN A 776 -11.26 53.34 17.47
N GLY A 777 -12.58 53.27 17.56
CA GLY A 777 -13.52 54.30 17.10
C GLY A 777 -13.71 55.51 18.03
N LYS A 778 -12.95 55.61 19.14
CA LYS A 778 -12.95 56.77 20.07
C LYS A 778 -14.35 57.22 20.55
N LYS A 779 -15.35 56.34 20.57
CA LYS A 779 -16.71 56.64 21.07
C LYS A 779 -17.05 55.76 22.29
N LEU A 780 -17.30 56.38 23.43
CA LEU A 780 -17.96 55.78 24.61
C LEU A 780 -19.27 56.53 24.81
N SER A 781 -20.39 55.80 24.89
CA SER A 781 -21.72 56.38 25.10
C SER A 781 -22.41 55.60 26.23
N LEU A 782 -22.85 56.33 27.25
CA LEU A 782 -23.66 55.81 28.35
C LEU A 782 -25.03 56.49 28.25
N THR A 783 -26.06 55.74 27.90
CA THR A 783 -27.40 56.29 27.66
C THR A 783 -28.42 55.63 28.57
N THR A 784 -29.30 56.43 29.15
CA THR A 784 -30.47 55.94 29.90
C THR A 784 -31.71 56.03 29.02
N THR A 785 -32.42 54.92 28.82
CA THR A 785 -33.61 54.86 27.93
C THR A 785 -34.93 54.54 28.65
N ASN A 786 -34.97 54.70 29.97
CA ASN A 786 -36.06 54.23 30.82
C ASN A 786 -36.44 55.33 31.83
N ASN A 787 -37.74 55.56 31.96
CA ASN A 787 -38.47 56.45 32.90
C ASN A 787 -38.25 57.98 32.81
N SER A 788 -37.23 58.45 32.10
CA SER A 788 -37.05 59.88 31.80
C SER A 788 -37.97 60.34 30.67
N ALA A 789 -38.42 61.60 30.70
CA ALA A 789 -39.20 62.21 29.62
C ALA A 789 -38.40 62.34 28.30
N LEU A 790 -37.07 62.38 28.38
CA LEU A 790 -36.11 62.35 27.27
C LEU A 790 -34.93 61.44 27.66
N ASN A 791 -34.34 60.72 26.70
CA ASN A 791 -33.19 59.87 26.97
C ASN A 791 -31.94 60.74 27.18
N ALA A 792 -31.31 60.66 28.35
CA ALA A 792 -30.04 61.35 28.61
C ALA A 792 -28.85 60.46 28.22
N GLY A 793 -27.80 61.08 27.66
CA GLY A 793 -26.57 60.42 27.25
C GLY A 793 -25.32 61.17 27.73
N PHE A 794 -24.35 60.43 28.25
CA PHE A 794 -22.96 60.87 28.41
C PHE A 794 -22.13 60.28 27.27
N ASN A 795 -21.49 61.15 26.49
CA ASN A 795 -20.74 60.76 25.31
C ASN A 795 -19.29 61.28 25.39
N LEU A 796 -18.33 60.39 25.19
CA LEU A 796 -16.96 60.74 24.82
C LEU A 796 -16.78 60.36 23.35
N TRP A 797 -16.51 61.32 22.47
CA TRP A 797 -16.34 61.09 21.04
C TRP A 797 -15.38 62.10 20.39
N GLY A 798 -15.00 61.87 19.13
CA GLY A 798 -14.27 62.84 18.32
C GLY A 798 -14.37 62.48 16.85
N ASP A 799 -14.42 63.48 15.97
CA ASP A 799 -14.57 63.27 14.51
C ASP A 799 -13.23 63.24 13.77
N GLY A 800 -12.10 63.42 14.48
CA GLY A 800 -10.77 63.49 13.90
C GLY A 800 -10.54 64.72 13.01
N GLY A 801 -11.50 65.65 12.96
CA GLY A 801 -11.48 66.88 12.18
C GLY A 801 -11.72 68.09 13.06
N ASN A 802 -12.91 68.69 12.97
CA ASN A 802 -13.24 69.96 13.63
C ASN A 802 -13.41 69.84 15.14
N ARG A 803 -13.80 68.66 15.64
CA ARG A 803 -13.99 68.39 17.07
C ARG A 803 -13.16 67.16 17.49
N PRO A 804 -11.82 67.31 17.62
CA PRO A 804 -10.88 66.24 17.92
C PRO A 804 -11.24 65.38 19.15
N THR A 805 -11.80 65.98 20.20
CA THR A 805 -12.24 65.27 21.40
C THR A 805 -13.36 66.06 22.04
N VAL A 806 -14.48 65.40 22.33
CA VAL A 806 -15.70 65.96 22.90
C VAL A 806 -16.14 65.06 24.05
N ILE A 807 -16.38 65.66 25.21
CA ILE A 807 -17.11 65.07 26.34
C ILE A 807 -18.42 65.84 26.42
N GLU A 808 -19.55 65.19 26.15
CA GLU A 808 -20.85 65.82 25.99
C GLU A 808 -21.90 65.12 26.86
N LEU A 809 -22.71 65.93 27.53
CA LEU A 809 -23.98 65.51 28.12
C LEU A 809 -25.10 66.13 27.28
N GLY A 810 -26.09 65.32 26.91
CA GLY A 810 -27.25 65.78 26.17
C GLY A 810 -28.41 64.81 26.30
N ASP A 811 -29.52 65.18 25.69
CA ASP A 811 -30.69 64.34 25.55
C ASP A 811 -31.19 64.32 24.09
N ASP A 812 -32.35 63.71 23.85
CA ASP A 812 -32.97 63.60 22.53
C ASP A 812 -33.25 64.97 21.85
N GLN A 813 -33.20 66.08 22.60
CA GLN A 813 -33.41 67.44 22.08
C GLN A 813 -32.10 68.21 21.83
N GLY A 814 -30.95 67.67 22.25
CA GLY A 814 -29.64 68.23 21.97
C GLY A 814 -28.68 68.19 23.15
N TRP A 815 -27.55 68.87 23.00
CA TRP A 815 -26.53 68.96 24.04
C TRP A 815 -26.95 69.94 25.15
N HIS A 816 -26.73 69.52 26.41
CA HIS A 816 -26.87 70.36 27.60
C HIS A 816 -25.56 71.06 27.91
N LEU A 817 -24.46 70.30 27.89
CA LEU A 817 -23.12 70.84 28.03
C LEU A 817 -22.12 69.95 27.31
N TYR A 818 -21.02 70.54 26.86
CA TYR A 818 -19.87 69.78 26.40
C TYR A 818 -18.56 70.48 26.75
N SER A 819 -17.54 69.67 26.96
CA SER A 819 -16.15 70.08 26.89
C SER A 819 -15.57 69.55 25.59
N GLN A 820 -14.95 70.40 24.77
CA GLN A 820 -14.22 69.95 23.59
C GLN A 820 -12.82 70.54 23.50
N ARG A 821 -11.92 69.82 22.84
CA ARG A 821 -10.66 70.38 22.35
C ARG A 821 -10.84 70.78 20.89
N ASN A 822 -10.56 72.03 20.57
CA ASN A 822 -10.59 72.57 19.21
C ASN A 822 -9.32 72.16 18.44
N THR A 823 -9.33 72.35 17.11
CA THR A 823 -8.18 72.05 16.22
C THR A 823 -6.93 72.89 16.53
N ASP A 824 -7.10 74.08 17.11
CA ASP A 824 -6.01 74.94 17.56
C ASP A 824 -5.45 74.56 18.95
N GLY A 825 -5.97 73.48 19.54
CA GLY A 825 -5.57 72.99 20.86
C GLY A 825 -6.25 73.69 22.03
N SER A 826 -7.04 74.75 21.81
CA SER A 826 -7.84 75.39 22.86
C SER A 826 -8.91 74.43 23.40
N ILE A 827 -9.28 74.60 24.67
CA ILE A 827 -10.37 73.86 25.30
C ILE A 827 -11.56 74.79 25.41
N GLN A 828 -12.72 74.32 24.99
CA GLN A 828 -13.99 75.01 25.15
C GLN A 828 -14.91 74.20 26.05
N PHE A 829 -15.43 74.83 27.09
CA PHE A 829 -16.52 74.30 27.90
C PHE A 829 -17.76 75.14 27.63
N VAL A 830 -18.82 74.52 27.10
CA VAL A 830 -20.05 75.21 26.70
C VAL A 830 -21.22 74.60 27.42
N VAL A 831 -22.09 75.45 27.96
CA VAL A 831 -23.34 75.08 28.62
C VAL A 831 -24.50 75.75 27.89
N ASN A 832 -25.49 74.96 27.49
CA ASN A 832 -26.74 75.39 26.88
C ASN A 832 -27.78 75.63 27.98
N GLY A 833 -27.65 76.74 28.71
CA GLY A 833 -28.50 77.06 29.85
C GLY A 833 -27.83 77.99 30.86
N GLN A 834 -28.43 78.09 32.05
CA GLN A 834 -27.86 78.86 33.16
C GLN A 834 -26.79 78.05 33.90
N VAL A 835 -25.67 78.70 34.24
CA VAL A 835 -24.67 78.16 35.17
C VAL A 835 -24.88 78.83 36.53
N ILE A 836 -25.35 78.06 37.51
CA ILE A 836 -25.61 78.52 38.88
C ILE A 836 -24.57 77.87 39.81
N PRO A 837 -23.44 78.52 40.11
CA PRO A 837 -22.50 78.05 41.12
C PRO A 837 -23.09 78.15 42.53
N ASP A 838 -22.78 77.17 43.39
CA ASP A 838 -23.15 77.20 44.83
C ASP A 838 -22.49 78.37 45.58
N ASN A 839 -21.40 78.91 45.04
CA ASN A 839 -20.68 80.05 45.58
C ASN A 839 -20.17 80.92 44.43
N TYR A 840 -20.60 82.18 44.37
CA TYR A 840 -20.10 83.16 43.40
C TYR A 840 -18.82 83.90 43.86
N GLY A 841 -18.29 83.58 45.05
CA GLY A 841 -17.13 84.24 45.64
C GLY A 841 -15.82 84.06 44.85
N ASN A 842 -15.73 83.06 43.99
CA ASN A 842 -14.63 82.87 43.02
C ASN A 842 -14.85 83.60 41.68
N PHE A 843 -16.06 84.12 41.42
CA PHE A 843 -16.34 85.08 40.34
C PHE A 843 -16.07 86.55 40.77
N ASP A 844 -15.43 86.72 41.93
CA ASP A 844 -15.04 87.94 42.65
C ASP A 844 -14.96 89.25 41.83
N ALA A 845 -15.83 90.19 42.20
CA ALA A 845 -15.91 91.66 41.96
C ALA A 845 -15.59 92.28 40.58
N ARG A 846 -14.96 91.57 39.64
CA ARG A 846 -14.44 92.11 38.37
C ARG A 846 -15.38 91.89 37.18
N TYR A 847 -16.42 91.06 37.33
CA TYR A 847 -17.50 90.91 36.34
C TYR A 847 -18.61 91.96 36.46
N LEU A 848 -18.41 93.00 37.29
CA LEU A 848 -19.24 94.22 37.27
C LEU A 848 -18.69 95.33 36.36
N THR A 849 -17.58 95.13 35.64
CA THR A 849 -17.06 96.18 34.72
C THR A 849 -16.57 95.64 33.39
N SER A 850 -17.53 95.46 32.48
CA SER A 850 -17.37 95.81 31.07
C SER A 850 -18.71 96.28 30.51
N GLY A 851 -19.09 97.49 30.91
CA GLY A 851 -19.66 98.43 29.94
C GLY A 851 -21.15 98.75 29.95
N ASN A 852 -21.83 98.90 31.11
CA ASN A 852 -22.99 99.84 31.23
C ASN A 852 -23.75 99.94 32.59
N VAL A 853 -23.16 99.75 33.78
CA VAL A 853 -23.92 100.06 35.03
C VAL A 853 -22.99 100.55 36.15
N TYR A 854 -23.07 101.84 36.52
CA TYR A 854 -22.55 102.34 37.80
C TYR A 854 -23.45 101.85 38.94
N THR A 855 -22.90 101.57 40.12
CA THR A 855 -23.76 101.36 41.29
C THR A 855 -24.55 102.65 41.57
N LYS A 856 -25.78 102.54 42.10
CA LYS A 856 -26.65 103.70 42.34
C LYS A 856 -25.95 104.79 43.17
N GLY A 857 -25.19 104.40 44.21
CA GLY A 857 -24.46 105.34 45.06
C GLY A 857 -23.33 106.09 44.34
N GLU A 858 -22.70 105.46 43.34
CA GLU A 858 -21.65 106.09 42.55
C GLU A 858 -22.21 107.01 41.47
N SER A 859 -23.34 106.65 40.87
CA SER A 859 -24.08 107.51 39.93
C SER A 859 -24.58 108.79 40.63
N ASP A 860 -25.18 108.63 41.81
CA ASP A 860 -25.76 109.74 42.58
C ASP A 860 -24.71 110.79 43.00
N ASN A 861 -23.47 110.38 43.29
CA ASN A 861 -22.39 111.30 43.65
C ASN A 861 -21.74 112.04 42.47
N ARG A 862 -21.92 111.57 41.24
CA ARG A 862 -21.24 112.12 40.05
C ARG A 862 -22.13 113.05 39.22
N TYR A 863 -23.44 112.89 39.28
CA TYR A 863 -24.37 113.62 38.43
C TYR A 863 -25.38 114.46 39.24
N VAL A 864 -25.82 115.58 38.65
CA VAL A 864 -26.92 116.39 39.19
C VAL A 864 -28.22 115.62 39.01
N GLN A 865 -28.88 115.28 40.11
CA GLN A 865 -30.11 114.49 40.12
C GLN A 865 -31.34 115.40 40.02
N ASN A 866 -31.25 116.64 40.52
CA ASN A 866 -32.34 117.62 40.48
C ASN A 866 -31.81 119.06 40.59
N ILE A 867 -32.57 120.05 40.12
CA ILE A 867 -32.27 121.48 40.24
C ILE A 867 -33.51 122.20 40.77
N GLN A 868 -33.34 123.10 41.74
CA GLN A 868 -34.43 123.90 42.28
C GLN A 868 -34.01 125.34 42.57
N ARG A 869 -35.01 126.21 42.81
CA ARG A 869 -34.81 127.53 43.42
C ARG A 869 -34.94 127.39 44.93
N GLY A 870 -33.89 127.75 45.69
CA GLY A 870 -33.92 127.68 47.15
C GLY A 870 -34.82 128.73 47.80
N ALA A 871 -34.72 128.85 49.12
CA ALA A 871 -35.48 129.82 49.91
C ALA A 871 -35.09 131.27 49.54
N PRO A 872 -36.04 132.22 49.52
CA PRO A 872 -35.74 133.60 49.20
C PRO A 872 -34.84 134.26 50.25
N VAL A 873 -33.82 134.97 49.78
CA VAL A 873 -32.86 135.77 50.55
C VAL A 873 -33.19 137.24 50.34
N TRP A 874 -33.31 137.96 51.45
CA TRP A 874 -33.68 139.38 51.48
C TRP A 874 -32.53 140.19 52.09
N PRO A 875 -31.70 140.86 51.27
CA PRO A 875 -30.58 141.66 51.77
C PRO A 875 -31.00 142.98 52.44
N GLY A 876 -32.31 143.29 52.47
CA GLY A 876 -32.85 144.51 53.08
C GLY A 876 -33.24 145.58 52.05
N LYS A 877 -33.73 146.72 52.52
CA LYS A 877 -34.18 147.88 51.73
C LYS A 877 -32.99 148.72 51.27
N VAL A 878 -33.01 149.21 50.03
CA VAL A 878 -31.96 150.07 49.45
C VAL A 878 -32.59 151.31 48.82
N ASP A 879 -32.13 152.50 49.21
CA ASP A 879 -32.85 153.78 48.99
C ASP A 879 -32.22 154.74 47.96
N GLU A 880 -31.15 154.37 47.23
CA GLU A 880 -30.53 155.28 46.24
C GLU A 880 -29.96 154.58 44.99
N TYR A 881 -29.27 153.44 45.13
CA TYR A 881 -28.85 152.58 44.02
C TYR A 881 -28.86 151.11 44.47
N GLY A 882 -29.65 150.24 43.82
CA GLY A 882 -29.70 148.81 44.15
C GLY A 882 -28.32 148.15 44.04
N PRO A 883 -28.05 147.03 44.73
CA PRO A 883 -26.75 146.38 44.66
C PRO A 883 -26.43 146.01 43.20
N ALA A 884 -25.20 146.31 42.77
CA ALA A 884 -24.77 146.12 41.38
C ALA A 884 -24.85 144.65 40.93
N GLU A 885 -24.84 143.71 41.88
CA GLU A 885 -24.86 142.27 41.65
C GLU A 885 -25.74 141.56 42.69
N ALA A 886 -26.33 140.42 42.32
CA ALA A 886 -27.04 139.54 43.24
C ALA A 886 -26.05 138.82 44.18
N PRO A 887 -26.48 138.35 45.37
CA PRO A 887 -25.64 137.46 46.19
C PRO A 887 -25.19 136.22 45.38
N ALA A 888 -23.94 135.77 45.58
CA ALA A 888 -23.37 134.66 44.82
C ALA A 888 -24.28 133.43 44.77
N GLY A 889 -24.47 132.87 43.59
CA GLY A 889 -25.33 131.72 43.35
C GLY A 889 -26.83 132.02 43.31
N CYS A 890 -27.22 133.29 43.45
CA CYS A 890 -28.62 133.71 43.48
C CYS A 890 -29.00 134.54 42.25
N PHE A 891 -30.28 134.44 41.87
CA PHE A 891 -30.88 135.27 40.84
C PHE A 891 -32.04 136.07 41.40
N LEU A 892 -32.31 137.23 40.79
CA LEU A 892 -33.41 138.09 41.18
C LEU A 892 -34.75 137.40 40.86
N THR A 893 -35.62 137.30 41.86
CA THR A 893 -36.96 136.71 41.72
C THR A 893 -38.08 137.68 41.99
N GLN A 894 -37.77 138.81 42.62
CA GLN A 894 -38.73 139.87 42.91
C GLN A 894 -38.00 141.19 43.12
N ALA A 895 -38.48 142.26 42.47
CA ALA A 895 -38.16 143.64 42.85
C ALA A 895 -39.49 144.34 43.12
N ARG A 896 -39.65 144.93 44.30
CA ARG A 896 -40.86 145.66 44.67
C ARG A 896 -40.49 147.07 45.10
N HIS A 897 -41.12 148.05 44.47
CA HIS A 897 -41.05 149.42 44.93
C HIS A 897 -41.75 149.54 46.28
N ASP A 898 -41.09 150.15 47.26
CA ASP A 898 -41.66 150.47 48.55
C ASP A 898 -42.40 151.82 48.43
N PRO A 899 -43.74 151.84 48.46
CA PRO A 899 -44.53 153.05 48.24
C PRO A 899 -44.33 154.10 49.34
N THR A 900 -43.63 153.80 50.43
CA THR A 900 -43.35 154.74 51.53
C THR A 900 -42.12 155.63 51.29
N THR A 901 -41.37 155.41 50.20
CA THR A 901 -40.16 156.16 49.85
C THR A 901 -40.11 156.48 48.36
N ALA A 902 -39.57 157.65 47.98
CA ALA A 902 -39.52 158.08 46.58
C ALA A 902 -38.63 157.21 45.67
N TYR A 903 -37.67 156.48 46.25
CA TYR A 903 -36.68 155.68 45.50
C TYR A 903 -36.39 154.28 46.10
N GLY A 904 -37.08 153.88 47.17
CA GLY A 904 -36.80 152.62 47.86
C GLY A 904 -37.32 151.39 47.13
N VAL A 905 -36.45 150.42 46.87
CA VAL A 905 -36.80 149.12 46.25
C VAL A 905 -36.31 147.99 47.15
N THR A 906 -37.17 146.99 47.37
CA THR A 906 -36.78 145.73 48.02
C THR A 906 -36.55 144.65 46.97
N PHE A 907 -35.41 143.96 47.08
CA PHE A 907 -35.02 142.88 46.17
C PHE A 907 -35.08 141.53 46.87
N GLY A 908 -35.73 140.55 46.21
CA GLY A 908 -35.81 139.17 46.65
C GLY A 908 -35.03 138.26 45.72
N TYR A 909 -33.96 137.68 46.23
CA TYR A 909 -33.10 136.76 45.49
C TYR A 909 -33.41 135.33 45.89
N ARG A 910 -33.19 134.36 44.99
CA ARG A 910 -33.21 132.93 45.37
C ARG A 910 -31.95 132.25 44.86
N PRO A 911 -31.30 131.39 45.68
CA PRO A 911 -30.17 130.61 45.22
C PRO A 911 -30.64 129.54 44.22
N LEU A 912 -29.87 129.34 43.15
CA LEU A 912 -30.03 128.17 42.29
C LEU A 912 -29.29 127.00 42.94
N GLN A 913 -30.02 125.93 43.24
CA GLN A 913 -29.48 124.78 43.94
C GLN A 913 -29.56 123.51 43.09
N MET A 914 -28.55 122.66 43.20
CA MET A 914 -28.49 121.34 42.58
C MET A 914 -28.39 120.25 43.64
N TRP A 915 -29.11 119.15 43.44
CA TRP A 915 -29.02 117.96 44.28
C TRP A 915 -27.97 117.03 43.69
N VAL A 916 -26.84 116.89 44.38
CA VAL A 916 -25.72 116.04 43.99
C VAL A 916 -25.27 115.25 45.22
N GLY A 917 -25.09 113.94 45.06
CA GLY A 917 -24.95 113.02 46.17
C GLY A 917 -26.23 112.92 46.98
N ASN A 918 -26.20 113.40 48.23
CA ASN A 918 -27.29 113.29 49.20
C ASN A 918 -27.71 114.63 49.84
N GLY A 919 -27.51 115.75 49.14
CA GLY A 919 -27.90 117.07 49.63
C GLY A 919 -28.00 118.15 48.56
N TRP A 920 -28.80 119.19 48.83
CA TRP A 920 -28.88 120.40 48.02
C TRP A 920 -27.63 121.25 48.21
N ARG A 921 -26.98 121.65 47.10
CA ARG A 921 -25.85 122.58 47.10
C ARG A 921 -26.19 123.80 46.26
N THR A 922 -25.88 124.99 46.78
CA THR A 922 -26.00 126.24 46.03
C THR A 922 -24.87 126.34 45.02
N ILE A 923 -25.21 126.67 43.77
CA ILE A 923 -24.24 126.91 42.70
C ILE A 923 -23.43 128.16 43.05
N ASN A 924 -22.12 128.18 42.80
CA ASN A 924 -21.29 129.36 43.00
C ASN A 924 -21.25 130.18 41.69
N GLY A 925 -21.47 131.49 41.77
CA GLY A 925 -21.59 132.38 40.60
C GLY A 925 -22.62 133.45 40.78
#